data_AF-A0AAN8W7V9-F1
#
_entry.id   AF-A0AAN8W7V9-F1
#
_cell.length_a   1.000
_cell.length_b   1.000
_cell.length_c   1.000
_cell.angle_alpha   90.00
_cell.angle_beta   90.00
_cell.angle_gamma   90.00
#
_symmetry.space_group_name_H-M   'P 1'
#
loop_
_entity.id
_entity.type
_entity.pdbx_description
1 polymer ?
#
loop_
_entity_poly.entity_id
_entity_poly.type
_entity_poly.pdbx_seq_one_letter_code
_entity_poly.pdbx_strand_id
1 'polypeptide(L)'
;MMKKAVRYAVVDAFTDAAFKGNPAGVCWLEEERETEWLQLVSREINAPCSCFLAPTSQPLSSLTPRFQLRWFAPVAEISLCGHATLAASHFLFTSGIVNTDTIEFSTLSGILTAKKLLDDHKSDASDTQNSREHENSSIELDFPIVPTVDYSSADVSLISKALNGVPMINIKQTTTAEDLMVELPSAKMVGDFKPQFDHIKKCPGRGLIITGAAPPESGFDFFSRVFFPKWGVNEDPVCGSAHCALVPYWSQKLGKRDFSAYQASLRGGILNLSLDNEKQRVLLRGKAVTVMEGSAFLISLNDLKARLHACVAGMIEAMKSSSSKRKGKVDADNVAVLNAWHRVDTRTREAFRRSFLSELLEGYEVLTLKVFVPLQFLECYRYGNEGHTVIEDDKDKEEEDRLQSPQHNLDRFLENVQGRNLVDAFTDAAFKGNPAGVCWLEEERETEWLQLVAREINAPCSCFLTPTSQPLSSPTPRFQLRWFAVVAEISLCGHATLAASHFLFTSGIVNTDTIEFSTLSGILTAKKLLDRHRSDASVTQNGRAHENFSIELDFPVVPTVDYNSADVSLISKALNGVPMIKIKQTTTAEDLMVELPSAKMVADFKPQFDHIKRCPCRGLIITGAAPPESGFDFFSRIFFPKLGVNEDPVCGSAHYALVPYWSQKLGKRDFSAYQASPRGGILNLSLDNEKQRVLLRGKAVTVMEGSVLA
;
A
#
# COMPACT_ATOMS: atom_id res chain seq x y z
N MET A 1 25.34 -2.25 11.06
CA MET A 1 25.25 -1.07 10.19
C MET A 1 23.92 -0.40 10.42
N MET A 2 23.90 0.92 10.59
CA MET A 2 22.68 1.72 10.72
C MET A 2 21.75 1.47 9.53
N LYS A 3 20.48 1.21 9.79
CA LYS A 3 19.43 1.03 8.77
C LYS A 3 19.14 2.41 8.16
N LYS A 4 19.67 2.68 6.97
CA LYS A 4 19.53 3.98 6.30
C LYS A 4 18.12 4.14 5.71
N ALA A 5 17.33 5.07 6.24
CA ALA A 5 15.97 5.30 5.73
C ALA A 5 15.99 5.67 4.24
N VAL A 6 14.98 5.19 3.50
CA VAL A 6 14.83 5.47 2.06
C VAL A 6 14.09 6.79 1.89
N ARG A 7 14.69 7.77 1.22
CA ARG A 7 14.00 9.02 0.89
C ARG A 7 12.84 8.73 -0.04
N TYR A 8 11.69 9.33 0.26
CA TYR A 8 10.46 9.11 -0.47
C TYR A 8 9.70 10.42 -0.68
N ALA A 9 8.97 10.51 -1.78
CA ALA A 9 8.03 11.58 -2.07
C ALA A 9 6.75 11.04 -2.72
N VAL A 10 5.63 11.74 -2.56
CA VAL A 10 4.45 11.61 -3.41
C VAL A 10 4.42 12.80 -4.34
N VAL A 11 4.40 12.54 -5.64
CA VAL A 11 4.38 13.57 -6.68
C VAL A 11 3.15 13.37 -7.55
N ASP A 12 2.36 14.42 -7.67
CA ASP A 12 1.25 14.50 -8.61
C ASP A 12 1.76 14.88 -9.99
N ALA A 13 1.68 13.96 -10.94
CA ALA A 13 2.09 14.17 -12.33
C ALA A 13 0.94 14.64 -13.22
N PHE A 14 1.26 15.36 -14.29
CA PHE A 14 0.32 15.93 -15.27
C PHE A 14 -0.65 16.97 -14.66
N THR A 15 -0.15 17.75 -13.71
CA THR A 15 -0.88 18.83 -13.04
C THR A 15 0.08 19.90 -12.51
N ASP A 16 -0.42 21.11 -12.31
CA ASP A 16 0.23 22.23 -11.64
C ASP A 16 -0.37 22.51 -10.25
N ALA A 17 -1.37 21.75 -9.84
CA ALA A 17 -2.01 21.84 -8.53
C ALA A 17 -1.97 20.49 -7.81
N ALA A 18 -1.72 20.53 -6.49
CA ALA A 18 -1.80 19.39 -5.61
C ALA A 18 -3.21 18.77 -5.60
N PHE A 19 -3.28 17.47 -5.31
CA PHE A 19 -4.50 16.67 -5.23
C PHE A 19 -5.26 16.50 -6.56
N LYS A 20 -4.63 16.90 -7.68
CA LYS A 20 -5.05 16.69 -9.07
C LYS A 20 -4.03 15.80 -9.80
N GLY A 21 -4.18 15.59 -11.10
CA GLY A 21 -3.24 14.77 -11.87
C GLY A 21 -3.22 13.32 -11.39
N ASN A 22 -2.07 12.66 -11.56
CA ASN A 22 -1.87 11.27 -11.17
C ASN A 22 -0.71 11.12 -10.16
N PRO A 23 -1.01 10.71 -8.91
CA PRO A 23 0.01 10.58 -7.89
C PRO A 23 0.93 9.39 -8.15
N ALA A 24 2.22 9.58 -7.89
CA ALA A 24 3.20 8.51 -7.86
C ALA A 24 4.08 8.61 -6.62
N GLY A 25 4.33 7.47 -5.99
CA GLY A 25 5.38 7.36 -4.97
C GLY A 25 6.75 7.31 -5.63
N VAL A 26 7.67 8.18 -5.27
CA VAL A 26 9.05 8.19 -5.77
C VAL A 26 9.98 7.83 -4.63
N CYS A 27 10.75 6.75 -4.76
CA CYS A 27 11.71 6.30 -3.75
C CYS A 27 13.14 6.38 -4.29
N TRP A 28 14.02 7.05 -3.56
CA TRP A 28 15.46 7.11 -3.87
C TRP A 28 16.22 6.02 -3.11
N LEU A 29 16.78 5.08 -3.86
CA LEU A 29 17.57 3.96 -3.38
C LEU A 29 19.06 4.23 -3.61
N GLU A 30 19.86 4.09 -2.56
CA GLU A 30 21.32 4.19 -2.68
C GLU A 30 21.95 2.90 -3.21
N GLU A 31 21.24 1.78 -3.05
CA GLU A 31 21.62 0.45 -3.50
C GLU A 31 20.38 -0.28 -4.02
N GLU A 32 20.57 -1.21 -4.94
CA GLU A 32 19.49 -2.02 -5.48
C GLU A 32 18.83 -2.87 -4.37
N ARG A 33 17.51 -3.07 -4.46
CA ARG A 33 16.72 -3.84 -3.49
C ARG A 33 16.02 -5.02 -4.16
N GLU A 34 15.77 -6.07 -3.38
CA GLU A 34 15.02 -7.25 -3.81
C GLU A 34 13.61 -6.84 -4.30
N THR A 35 13.14 -7.46 -5.39
CA THR A 35 11.83 -7.18 -6.02
C THR A 35 10.67 -7.31 -5.03
N GLU A 36 10.73 -8.28 -4.13
CA GLU A 36 9.74 -8.51 -3.09
C GLU A 36 9.62 -7.31 -2.14
N TRP A 37 10.75 -6.65 -1.82
CA TRP A 37 10.75 -5.46 -0.97
C TRP A 37 10.13 -4.28 -1.70
N LEU A 38 10.51 -4.05 -2.96
CA LEU A 38 9.96 -2.97 -3.79
C LEU A 38 8.43 -3.12 -3.91
N GLN A 39 7.95 -4.35 -4.10
CA GLN A 39 6.52 -4.65 -4.15
C GLN A 39 5.82 -4.37 -2.82
N LEU A 40 6.43 -4.75 -1.69
CA LEU A 40 5.87 -4.47 -0.35
C LEU A 40 5.78 -2.96 -0.09
N VAL A 41 6.83 -2.20 -0.42
CA VAL A 41 6.85 -0.74 -0.26
C VAL A 41 5.86 -0.07 -1.19
N SER A 42 5.76 -0.50 -2.45
CA SER A 42 4.75 0.02 -3.38
C SER A 42 3.33 -0.21 -2.86
N ARG A 43 3.04 -1.42 -2.36
CA ARG A 43 1.75 -1.74 -1.73
C ARG A 43 1.49 -0.92 -0.47
N GLU A 44 2.52 -0.56 0.27
CA GLU A 44 2.41 0.24 1.49
C GLU A 44 2.14 1.71 1.17
N ILE A 45 2.85 2.30 0.19
CA ILE A 45 2.56 3.64 -0.33
C ILE A 45 1.15 3.71 -0.92
N ASN A 46 0.74 2.63 -1.59
CA ASN A 46 -0.59 2.46 -2.19
C ASN A 46 -0.98 3.55 -3.21
N ALA A 47 -0.01 4.18 -3.87
CA ALA A 47 -0.26 5.02 -5.04
C ALA A 47 -0.62 4.16 -6.27
N PRO A 48 -1.26 4.71 -7.31
CA PRO A 48 -1.47 4.00 -8.59
C PRO A 48 -0.19 3.35 -9.13
N CYS A 49 0.95 4.02 -8.94
CA CYS A 49 2.27 3.46 -9.17
C CYS A 49 3.29 4.07 -8.20
N SER A 50 4.23 3.24 -7.74
CA SER A 50 5.47 3.70 -7.11
C SER A 50 6.65 3.42 -8.03
N CYS A 51 7.62 4.33 -8.07
CA CYS A 51 8.83 4.19 -8.82
C CYS A 51 10.06 4.26 -7.91
N PHE A 52 11.08 3.48 -8.27
CA PHE A 52 12.28 3.31 -7.49
C PHE A 52 13.48 3.71 -8.34
N LEU A 53 14.19 4.73 -7.87
CA LEU A 53 15.35 5.32 -8.50
C LEU A 53 16.62 4.83 -7.82
N ALA A 54 17.59 4.38 -8.61
CA ALA A 54 18.94 4.10 -8.12
C ALA A 54 19.99 4.71 -9.05
N PRO A 55 21.13 5.18 -8.52
CA PRO A 55 22.23 5.63 -9.37
C PRO A 55 22.76 4.46 -10.21
N THR A 56 23.19 4.77 -11.44
CA THR A 56 23.98 3.80 -12.23
C THR A 56 25.47 3.94 -11.89
N SER A 57 26.32 3.11 -12.53
CA SER A 57 27.77 3.27 -12.47
C SER A 57 28.27 4.55 -13.17
N GLN A 58 27.42 5.26 -13.93
CA GLN A 58 27.80 6.51 -14.57
C GLN A 58 27.86 7.66 -13.54
N PRO A 59 28.87 8.55 -13.61
CA PRO A 59 28.94 9.70 -12.72
C PRO A 59 27.73 10.63 -12.86
N LEU A 60 27.23 11.12 -11.72
CA LEU A 60 26.15 12.13 -11.69
C LEU A 60 26.55 13.46 -12.34
N SER A 61 27.84 13.71 -12.54
CA SER A 61 28.38 14.88 -13.25
C SER A 61 28.35 14.75 -14.78
N SER A 62 27.82 13.64 -15.31
CA SER A 62 27.61 13.47 -16.76
C SER A 62 26.72 14.59 -17.31
N LEU A 63 26.93 14.99 -18.57
CA LEU A 63 26.04 15.90 -19.31
C LEU A 63 24.59 15.37 -19.35
N THR A 64 24.43 14.04 -19.29
CA THR A 64 23.14 13.37 -19.19
C THR A 64 23.28 12.25 -18.16
N PRO A 65 23.01 12.53 -16.87
CA PRO A 65 23.07 11.53 -15.82
C PRO A 65 22.04 10.43 -16.07
N ARG A 66 22.44 9.19 -15.80
CA ARG A 66 21.58 8.02 -16.00
C ARG A 66 21.28 7.30 -14.69
N PHE A 67 20.02 6.95 -14.52
CA PHE A 67 19.50 6.26 -13.33
C PHE A 67 18.86 4.94 -13.72
N GLN A 68 18.86 3.96 -12.82
CA GLN A 68 17.94 2.83 -12.93
C GLN A 68 16.55 3.28 -12.47
N LEU A 69 15.50 2.86 -13.18
CA LEU A 69 14.12 3.15 -12.83
C LEU A 69 13.27 1.90 -12.98
N ARG A 70 12.58 1.52 -11.91
CA ARG A 70 11.61 0.42 -11.87
C ARG A 70 10.28 0.92 -11.36
N TRP A 71 9.18 0.35 -11.83
CA TRP A 71 7.82 0.77 -11.50
C TRP A 71 7.00 -0.39 -10.97
N PHE A 72 6.29 -0.14 -9.88
CA PHE A 72 5.45 -1.13 -9.22
C PHE A 72 4.08 -0.53 -8.99
N ALA A 73 3.05 -1.17 -9.55
CA ALA A 73 1.70 -1.04 -9.05
C ALA A 73 1.59 -1.78 -7.70
N PRO A 74 0.53 -1.54 -6.90
CA PRO A 74 0.36 -2.21 -5.60
C PRO A 74 0.36 -3.75 -5.64
N VAL A 75 0.16 -4.35 -6.82
CA VAL A 75 0.05 -5.80 -7.01
C VAL A 75 1.18 -6.43 -7.83
N ALA A 76 1.89 -5.67 -8.67
CA ALA A 76 2.92 -6.19 -9.56
C ALA A 76 3.87 -5.11 -10.09
N GLU A 77 5.07 -5.51 -10.50
CA GLU A 77 5.97 -4.69 -11.33
C GLU A 77 5.35 -4.47 -12.72
N ILE A 78 5.48 -3.25 -13.25
CA ILE A 78 5.02 -2.87 -14.58
C ILE A 78 6.20 -2.44 -15.45
N SER A 79 6.17 -2.82 -16.72
CA SER A 79 7.30 -2.60 -17.64
C SER A 79 7.48 -1.15 -18.07
N LEU A 80 6.44 -0.32 -17.98
CA LEU A 80 6.45 1.07 -18.44
C LEU A 80 5.35 1.90 -17.76
N CYS A 81 5.68 3.10 -17.27
CA CYS A 81 4.72 3.99 -16.61
C CYS A 81 5.02 5.47 -16.88
N GLY A 82 4.13 6.16 -17.61
CA GLY A 82 4.31 7.57 -17.97
C GLY A 82 4.32 8.53 -16.77
N HIS A 83 3.26 8.53 -15.96
CA HIS A 83 3.11 9.45 -14.84
C HIS A 83 4.20 9.28 -13.77
N ALA A 84 4.54 8.02 -13.44
CA ALA A 84 5.59 7.75 -12.46
C ALA A 84 7.00 8.06 -12.99
N THR A 85 7.22 8.04 -14.30
CA THR A 85 8.46 8.54 -14.92
C THR A 85 8.52 10.07 -14.83
N LEU A 86 7.42 10.75 -15.12
CA LEU A 86 7.33 12.21 -14.97
C LEU A 86 7.59 12.65 -13.52
N ALA A 87 6.98 11.94 -12.57
CA ALA A 87 7.19 12.13 -11.14
C ALA A 87 8.65 11.91 -10.73
N ALA A 88 9.28 10.83 -11.20
CA ALA A 88 10.69 10.55 -10.95
C ALA A 88 11.61 11.65 -11.49
N SER A 89 11.32 12.15 -12.69
CA SER A 89 12.04 13.28 -13.29
C SER A 89 11.86 14.57 -12.47
N HIS A 90 10.63 14.88 -12.08
CA HIS A 90 10.34 16.04 -11.23
C HIS A 90 11.11 15.97 -9.92
N PHE A 91 11.10 14.80 -9.26
CA PHE A 91 11.87 14.57 -8.04
C PHE A 91 13.36 14.85 -8.26
N LEU A 92 13.99 14.27 -9.30
CA LEU A 92 15.42 14.48 -9.56
C LEU A 92 15.76 15.94 -9.86
N PHE A 93 14.96 16.61 -10.70
CA PHE A 93 15.18 18.01 -11.08
C PHE A 93 14.94 19.01 -9.95
N THR A 94 14.22 18.62 -8.89
CA THR A 94 13.91 19.49 -7.74
C THR A 94 14.68 19.13 -6.47
N SER A 95 15.21 17.90 -6.37
CA SER A 95 15.90 17.42 -5.17
C SER A 95 17.35 17.89 -5.05
N GLY A 96 17.88 18.60 -6.05
CA GLY A 96 19.30 18.99 -6.13
C GLY A 96 20.26 17.82 -6.39
N ILE A 97 19.75 16.66 -6.81
CA ILE A 97 20.59 15.49 -7.15
C ILE A 97 21.27 15.67 -8.51
N VAL A 98 20.59 16.34 -9.44
CA VAL A 98 21.12 16.68 -10.77
C VAL A 98 21.07 18.18 -10.99
N ASN A 99 22.04 18.68 -11.76
CA ASN A 99 22.13 20.07 -12.21
C ASN A 99 21.97 20.20 -13.74
N THR A 100 21.42 19.18 -14.38
CA THR A 100 21.21 19.12 -15.83
C THR A 100 19.72 19.23 -16.16
N ASP A 101 19.41 19.72 -17.36
CA ASP A 101 18.03 19.77 -17.88
C ASP A 101 17.63 18.47 -18.58
N THR A 102 18.52 17.49 -18.68
CA THR A 102 18.25 16.19 -19.32
C THR A 102 18.81 15.06 -18.48
N ILE A 103 17.98 14.04 -18.30
CA ILE A 103 18.32 12.79 -17.60
C ILE A 103 17.84 11.60 -18.39
N GLU A 104 18.45 10.44 -18.15
CA GLU A 104 18.05 9.17 -18.74
C GLU A 104 17.73 8.14 -17.67
N PHE A 105 16.80 7.25 -18.01
CA PHE A 105 16.42 6.11 -17.19
C PHE A 105 16.70 4.81 -17.94
N SER A 106 17.44 3.92 -17.30
CA SER A 106 17.58 2.52 -17.72
C SER A 106 16.43 1.72 -17.12
N THR A 107 15.59 1.14 -17.99
CA THR A 107 14.33 0.48 -17.60
C THR A 107 14.17 -0.86 -18.31
N LEU A 108 13.20 -1.68 -17.91
CA LEU A 108 12.87 -2.93 -18.62
C LEU A 108 12.39 -2.70 -20.06
N SER A 109 11.89 -1.50 -20.36
CA SER A 109 11.45 -1.10 -21.70
C SER A 109 12.55 -0.38 -22.51
N GLY A 110 13.80 -0.43 -22.05
CA GLY A 110 14.93 0.27 -22.65
C GLY A 110 15.19 1.63 -22.01
N ILE A 111 15.95 2.48 -22.71
CA ILE A 111 16.32 3.80 -22.23
C ILE A 111 15.18 4.78 -22.48
N LEU A 112 14.78 5.52 -21.45
CA LEU A 112 13.85 6.65 -21.55
C LEU A 112 14.58 7.95 -21.24
N THR A 113 14.26 9.01 -21.97
CA THR A 113 14.84 10.34 -21.77
C THR A 113 13.79 11.29 -21.23
N ALA A 114 14.16 12.08 -20.22
CA ALA A 114 13.35 13.15 -19.70
C ALA A 114 14.10 14.48 -19.81
N LYS A 115 13.41 15.51 -20.31
CA LYS A 115 13.97 16.85 -20.49
C LYS A 115 13.12 17.88 -19.76
N LYS A 116 13.77 18.71 -18.93
CA LYS A 116 13.17 19.89 -18.32
C LYS A 116 13.06 20.98 -19.39
N LEU A 117 11.86 21.54 -19.53
CA LEU A 117 11.56 22.65 -20.42
C LEU A 117 11.15 23.85 -19.57
N LEU A 118 11.72 25.02 -19.86
CA LEU A 118 11.28 26.29 -19.28
C LEU A 118 10.05 26.76 -20.06
N ASP A 119 9.00 27.16 -19.35
CA ASP A 119 7.81 27.71 -20.00
C ASP A 119 8.14 29.11 -20.54
N ASP A 120 8.05 29.30 -21.86
CA ASP A 120 8.20 30.58 -22.56
C ASP A 120 6.96 31.47 -22.30
N HIS A 121 6.80 31.97 -21.07
CA HIS A 121 5.89 33.09 -20.84
C HIS A 121 6.62 34.38 -21.18
N LYS A 122 6.24 35.00 -22.31
CA LYS A 122 6.29 36.45 -22.47
C LYS A 122 5.57 37.05 -21.25
N SER A 123 6.33 37.48 -20.26
CA SER A 123 5.80 38.25 -19.14
C SER A 123 5.32 39.58 -19.70
N ASP A 124 4.00 39.78 -19.71
CA ASP A 124 3.50 41.14 -19.53
C ASP A 124 3.97 41.58 -18.14
N ALA A 125 4.92 42.50 -18.13
CA ALA A 125 5.59 43.00 -16.96
C ALA A 125 4.64 43.82 -16.09
N SER A 126 3.91 43.17 -15.19
CA SER A 126 3.35 43.82 -14.00
C SER A 126 2.91 42.77 -12.98
N ASP A 127 3.85 42.25 -12.20
CA ASP A 127 3.66 42.07 -10.76
C ASP A 127 4.93 41.44 -10.15
N THR A 128 5.87 42.32 -9.82
CA THR A 128 7.01 42.00 -8.96
C THR A 128 6.56 42.11 -7.50
N GLN A 129 6.43 40.97 -6.82
CA GLN A 129 7.02 40.67 -5.49
C GLN A 129 6.29 39.48 -4.84
N ASN A 130 6.81 38.26 -5.10
CA ASN A 130 6.82 37.05 -4.23
C ASN A 130 6.95 35.75 -5.07
N SER A 131 7.80 35.74 -6.08
CA SER A 131 8.01 34.57 -6.95
C SER A 131 9.05 33.63 -6.35
N ARG A 132 8.61 32.44 -5.90
CA ARG A 132 9.49 31.26 -5.83
C ARG A 132 9.84 30.89 -7.28
N GLU A 133 11.07 31.17 -7.71
CA GLU A 133 11.57 31.04 -9.09
C GLU A 133 11.63 29.59 -9.65
N HIS A 134 10.90 28.63 -9.07
CA HIS A 134 10.97 27.21 -9.44
C HIS A 134 9.69 26.62 -10.06
N GLU A 135 8.61 27.38 -10.22
CA GLU A 135 7.27 26.80 -10.46
C GLU A 135 6.81 26.71 -11.93
N ASN A 136 7.53 27.25 -12.91
CA ASN A 136 7.11 27.25 -14.32
C ASN A 136 8.02 26.45 -15.26
N SER A 137 8.24 25.18 -14.92
CA SER A 137 8.90 24.23 -15.84
C SER A 137 8.02 23.01 -16.10
N SER A 138 7.95 22.61 -17.37
CA SER A 138 7.32 21.36 -17.80
C SER A 138 8.39 20.30 -18.06
N ILE A 139 8.01 19.03 -17.99
CA ILE A 139 8.91 17.89 -18.27
C ILE A 139 8.40 17.20 -19.52
N GLU A 140 9.27 17.08 -20.52
CA GLU A 140 9.06 16.30 -21.73
C GLU A 140 9.62 14.89 -21.54
N LEU A 141 8.81 13.89 -21.85
CA LEU A 141 9.19 12.49 -21.89
C LEU A 141 9.06 11.95 -23.32
N ASP A 142 10.02 11.14 -23.73
CA ASP A 142 10.03 10.50 -25.05
C ASP A 142 9.56 9.03 -24.97
N PHE A 143 8.41 8.73 -25.57
CA PHE A 143 7.79 7.39 -25.55
C PHE A 143 7.58 6.79 -26.94
N PRO A 144 7.61 5.45 -27.08
CA PRO A 144 7.21 4.78 -28.31
C PRO A 144 5.74 5.07 -28.66
N ILE A 145 5.46 5.21 -29.96
CA ILE A 145 4.10 5.06 -30.49
C ILE A 145 3.57 3.67 -30.13
N VAL A 146 2.31 3.60 -29.72
CA VAL A 146 1.58 2.34 -29.53
C VAL A 146 0.62 2.16 -30.72
N PRO A 147 0.88 1.19 -31.62
CA PRO A 147 0.01 0.95 -32.76
C PRO A 147 -1.38 0.46 -32.32
N THR A 148 -2.39 0.80 -33.12
CA THR A 148 -3.76 0.32 -32.93
C THR A 148 -4.27 -0.37 -34.18
N VAL A 149 -5.13 -1.36 -33.98
CA VAL A 149 -5.84 -2.09 -35.05
C VAL A 149 -7.34 -1.97 -34.87
N ASP A 150 -8.10 -2.09 -35.95
CA ASP A 150 -9.56 -2.17 -35.88
C ASP A 150 -9.99 -3.38 -35.07
N TYR A 151 -10.94 -3.16 -34.16
CA TYR A 151 -11.49 -4.23 -33.34
C TYR A 151 -12.73 -4.84 -34.00
N SER A 152 -12.59 -6.04 -34.55
CA SER A 152 -13.67 -6.78 -35.23
C SER A 152 -13.88 -8.14 -34.57
N SER A 153 -14.50 -8.16 -33.39
CA SER A 153 -14.84 -9.39 -32.68
C SER A 153 -16.32 -9.50 -32.34
N ALA A 154 -16.78 -10.70 -32.00
CA ALA A 154 -18.13 -10.95 -31.49
C ALA A 154 -18.37 -10.31 -30.09
N ASP A 155 -17.31 -9.87 -29.40
CA ASP A 155 -17.36 -9.34 -28.04
C ASP A 155 -17.75 -7.86 -27.97
N VAL A 156 -18.09 -7.22 -29.09
CA VAL A 156 -18.66 -5.85 -29.11
C VAL A 156 -19.88 -5.74 -28.20
N SER A 157 -20.63 -6.82 -28.02
CA SER A 157 -21.75 -6.87 -27.07
C SER A 157 -21.33 -6.68 -25.61
N LEU A 158 -20.14 -7.14 -25.21
CA LEU A 158 -19.59 -6.93 -23.86
C LEU A 158 -19.17 -5.47 -23.67
N ILE A 159 -18.56 -4.87 -24.69
CA ILE A 159 -18.17 -3.46 -24.70
C ILE A 159 -19.43 -2.58 -24.58
N SER A 160 -20.48 -2.87 -25.35
CA SER A 160 -21.76 -2.16 -25.27
C SER A 160 -22.38 -2.21 -23.87
N LYS A 161 -22.33 -3.37 -23.21
CA LYS A 161 -22.78 -3.51 -21.81
C LYS A 161 -21.92 -2.69 -20.83
N ALA A 162 -20.61 -2.64 -21.04
CA ALA A 162 -19.71 -1.84 -20.22
C ALA A 162 -19.95 -0.33 -20.40
N LEU A 163 -20.31 0.11 -21.61
CA LEU A 163 -20.66 1.50 -21.92
C LEU A 163 -22.06 1.90 -21.44
N ASN A 164 -22.89 0.93 -21.02
CA ASN A 164 -24.20 1.16 -20.41
C ASN A 164 -25.11 2.11 -21.22
N GLY A 165 -25.21 1.88 -22.53
CA GLY A 165 -26.07 2.65 -23.44
C GLY A 165 -25.43 3.92 -24.01
N VAL A 166 -24.18 4.22 -23.67
CA VAL A 166 -23.41 5.27 -24.34
C VAL A 166 -23.07 4.84 -25.77
N PRO A 167 -23.38 5.66 -26.80
CA PRO A 167 -23.03 5.37 -28.19
C PRO A 167 -21.52 5.32 -28.40
N MET A 168 -21.08 4.44 -29.29
CA MET A 168 -19.69 4.29 -29.71
C MET A 168 -19.56 4.63 -31.20
N ILE A 169 -18.52 5.39 -31.57
CA ILE A 169 -18.20 5.73 -32.96
C ILE A 169 -17.26 4.69 -33.55
N ASN A 170 -16.18 4.38 -32.84
CA ASN A 170 -15.14 3.46 -33.31
C ASN A 170 -14.57 2.65 -32.14
N ILE A 171 -14.06 1.46 -32.46
CA ILE A 171 -13.40 0.58 -31.50
C ILE A 171 -12.08 0.14 -32.11
N LYS A 172 -11.00 0.41 -31.39
CA LYS A 172 -9.66 -0.05 -31.70
C LYS A 172 -9.11 -0.90 -30.56
N GLN A 173 -8.04 -1.62 -30.84
CA GLN A 173 -7.26 -2.33 -29.82
C GLN A 173 -5.78 -2.00 -29.99
N THR A 174 -5.07 -1.78 -28.88
CA THR A 174 -3.61 -1.60 -28.90
C THR A 174 -2.92 -2.92 -29.17
N THR A 175 -1.86 -2.92 -29.99
CA THR A 175 -1.16 -4.16 -30.34
C THR A 175 -0.15 -4.62 -29.28
N THR A 176 0.29 -3.72 -28.40
CA THR A 176 1.35 -4.00 -27.41
C THR A 176 0.81 -4.50 -26.08
N ALA A 177 -0.36 -4.00 -25.64
CA ALA A 177 -0.95 -4.29 -24.34
C ALA A 177 -2.41 -4.75 -24.42
N GLU A 178 -2.95 -4.88 -25.64
CA GLU A 178 -4.31 -5.33 -25.91
C GLU A 178 -5.40 -4.47 -25.24
N ASP A 179 -5.11 -3.21 -24.91
CA ASP A 179 -6.10 -2.29 -24.34
C ASP A 179 -7.16 -1.95 -25.40
N LEU A 180 -8.42 -1.97 -25.00
CA LEU A 180 -9.52 -1.54 -25.86
C LEU A 180 -9.62 -0.02 -25.84
N MET A 181 -9.74 0.59 -27.02
CA MET A 181 -9.92 2.02 -27.19
C MET A 181 -11.24 2.29 -27.89
N VAL A 182 -12.15 2.97 -27.21
CA VAL A 182 -13.49 3.29 -27.71
C VAL A 182 -13.62 4.79 -27.90
N GLU A 183 -13.93 5.20 -29.12
CA GLU A 183 -14.31 6.57 -29.40
C GLU A 183 -15.80 6.79 -29.08
N LEU A 184 -16.09 7.82 -28.29
CA LEU A 184 -17.42 8.33 -27.97
C LEU A 184 -17.72 9.60 -28.78
N PRO A 185 -19.00 9.97 -28.99
CA PRO A 185 -19.34 11.13 -29.82
C PRO A 185 -18.84 12.49 -29.38
N SER A 186 -18.52 12.66 -28.10
CA SER A 186 -17.98 13.92 -27.60
C SER A 186 -17.21 13.75 -26.30
N ALA A 187 -16.31 14.69 -26.04
CA ALA A 187 -15.64 14.87 -24.76
C ALA A 187 -16.62 14.99 -23.57
N LYS A 188 -17.80 15.59 -23.78
CA LYS A 188 -18.86 15.64 -22.76
C LYS A 188 -19.31 14.23 -22.35
N MET A 189 -19.50 13.33 -23.31
CA MET A 189 -19.85 11.93 -23.00
C MET A 189 -18.73 11.19 -22.27
N VAL A 190 -17.47 11.51 -22.58
CA VAL A 190 -16.31 10.97 -21.84
C VAL A 190 -16.35 11.43 -20.38
N GLY A 191 -16.49 12.73 -20.13
CA GLY A 191 -16.55 13.29 -18.77
C GLY A 191 -17.73 12.77 -17.95
N ASP A 192 -18.92 12.69 -18.56
CA ASP A 192 -20.15 12.27 -17.87
C ASP A 192 -20.26 10.74 -17.68
N PHE A 193 -19.37 9.96 -18.29
CA PHE A 193 -19.44 8.50 -18.28
C PHE A 193 -19.51 7.93 -16.86
N LYS A 194 -20.44 7.00 -16.62
CA LYS A 194 -20.60 6.32 -15.32
C LYS A 194 -20.14 4.87 -15.45
N PRO A 195 -18.87 4.57 -15.11
CA PRO A 195 -18.27 3.27 -15.39
C PRO A 195 -18.95 2.14 -14.63
N GLN A 196 -19.26 1.06 -15.34
CA GLN A 196 -19.72 -0.20 -14.75
C GLN A 196 -18.52 -1.14 -14.61
N PHE A 197 -17.71 -1.00 -13.54
CA PHE A 197 -16.43 -1.71 -13.40
C PHE A 197 -16.56 -3.24 -13.52
N ASP A 198 -17.64 -3.82 -13.02
CA ASP A 198 -17.93 -5.27 -13.13
C ASP A 198 -18.15 -5.72 -14.58
N HIS A 199 -18.65 -4.83 -15.45
CA HIS A 199 -18.77 -5.08 -16.89
C HIS A 199 -17.47 -4.78 -17.63
N ILE A 200 -16.78 -3.69 -17.28
CA ILE A 200 -15.47 -3.35 -17.85
C ILE A 200 -14.46 -4.49 -17.61
N LYS A 201 -14.48 -5.09 -16.41
CA LYS A 201 -13.63 -6.24 -16.07
C LYS A 201 -13.89 -7.48 -16.94
N LYS A 202 -15.07 -7.60 -17.56
CA LYS A 202 -15.43 -8.70 -18.46
C LYS A 202 -15.09 -8.40 -19.92
N CYS A 203 -14.78 -7.17 -20.28
CA CYS A 203 -14.33 -6.83 -21.63
C CYS A 203 -13.02 -7.56 -21.96
N PRO A 204 -12.76 -7.84 -23.25
CA PRO A 204 -11.48 -8.38 -23.70
C PRO A 204 -10.34 -7.38 -23.46
N GLY A 205 -9.10 -7.85 -23.58
CA GLY A 205 -7.93 -7.00 -23.40
C GLY A 205 -7.60 -6.68 -21.95
N ARG A 206 -6.63 -5.80 -21.75
CA ARG A 206 -6.11 -5.45 -20.41
C ARG A 206 -6.95 -4.37 -19.72
N GLY A 207 -7.32 -3.32 -20.43
CA GLY A 207 -8.14 -2.21 -19.93
C GLY A 207 -9.04 -1.57 -21.00
N LEU A 208 -9.82 -0.58 -20.59
CA LEU A 208 -10.71 0.21 -21.46
C LEU A 208 -10.28 1.68 -21.43
N ILE A 209 -9.94 2.22 -22.60
CA ILE A 209 -9.71 3.64 -22.88
C ILE A 209 -10.96 4.16 -23.57
N ILE A 210 -11.57 5.21 -23.05
CA ILE A 210 -12.60 5.97 -23.77
C ILE A 210 -12.05 7.33 -24.17
N THR A 211 -12.39 7.80 -25.37
CA THR A 211 -11.94 9.10 -25.86
C THR A 211 -13.01 9.78 -26.72
N GLY A 212 -12.97 11.10 -26.85
CA GLY A 212 -13.91 11.85 -27.68
C GLY A 212 -13.37 13.23 -27.98
N ALA A 213 -13.75 13.76 -29.15
CA ALA A 213 -13.31 15.08 -29.59
C ALA A 213 -13.78 16.15 -28.59
N ALA A 214 -12.87 17.05 -28.23
CA ALA A 214 -13.17 18.15 -27.34
C ALA A 214 -13.84 19.30 -28.11
N PRO A 215 -14.75 20.05 -27.46
CA PRO A 215 -15.38 21.18 -28.13
C PRO A 215 -14.37 22.34 -28.26
N PRO A 216 -14.41 23.14 -29.34
CA PRO A 216 -13.39 24.16 -29.61
C PRO A 216 -13.14 25.14 -28.47
N GLU A 217 -14.17 25.49 -27.70
CA GLU A 217 -14.12 26.41 -26.56
C GLU A 217 -13.39 25.84 -25.33
N SER A 218 -13.11 24.54 -25.29
CA SER A 218 -12.46 23.90 -24.13
C SER A 218 -10.96 24.16 -24.05
N GLY A 219 -10.32 24.60 -25.14
CA GLY A 219 -8.86 24.71 -25.23
C GLY A 219 -8.13 23.37 -25.41
N PHE A 220 -8.86 22.25 -25.49
CA PHE A 220 -8.30 20.91 -25.72
C PHE A 220 -8.74 20.36 -27.08
N ASP A 221 -8.00 19.39 -27.60
CA ASP A 221 -8.30 18.68 -28.84
C ASP A 221 -9.17 17.43 -28.60
N PHE A 222 -8.93 16.70 -27.51
CA PHE A 222 -9.72 15.53 -27.13
C PHE A 222 -9.70 15.28 -25.63
N PHE A 223 -10.74 14.60 -25.14
CA PHE A 223 -10.78 14.08 -23.77
C PHE A 223 -10.55 12.57 -23.77
N SER A 224 -10.03 12.07 -22.65
CA SER A 224 -9.86 10.64 -22.40
C SER A 224 -10.26 10.26 -20.98
N ARG A 225 -10.57 8.97 -20.75
CA ARG A 225 -10.59 8.31 -19.43
C ARG A 225 -10.14 6.86 -19.60
N VAL A 226 -9.49 6.29 -18.58
CA VAL A 226 -8.81 4.99 -18.69
C VAL A 226 -9.12 4.11 -17.48
N PHE A 227 -9.50 2.86 -17.72
CA PHE A 227 -10.00 1.93 -16.71
C PHE A 227 -9.26 0.59 -16.74
N PHE A 228 -8.72 0.15 -15.59
CA PHE A 228 -7.97 -1.12 -15.43
C PHE A 228 -8.49 -2.01 -14.28
N PRO A 229 -9.81 -2.27 -14.14
CA PRO A 229 -10.34 -3.00 -12.98
C PRO A 229 -9.81 -4.43 -12.81
N LYS A 230 -9.19 -5.01 -13.86
CA LYS A 230 -8.48 -6.30 -13.80
C LYS A 230 -7.20 -6.25 -12.96
N TRP A 231 -6.58 -5.07 -12.83
CA TRP A 231 -5.31 -4.84 -12.14
C TRP A 231 -5.48 -4.15 -10.78
N GLY A 232 -6.70 -4.12 -10.25
CA GLY A 232 -7.00 -3.48 -8.97
C GLY A 232 -7.15 -1.96 -9.02
N VAL A 233 -6.95 -1.34 -10.19
CA VAL A 233 -7.15 0.09 -10.42
C VAL A 233 -8.40 0.31 -11.26
N ASN A 234 -9.51 0.67 -10.62
CA ASN A 234 -10.78 0.87 -11.33
C ASN A 234 -10.67 1.94 -12.43
N GLU A 235 -10.09 3.08 -12.11
CA GLU A 235 -9.83 4.19 -13.03
C GLU A 235 -8.43 4.77 -12.75
N ASP A 236 -7.62 4.92 -13.80
CA ASP A 236 -6.32 5.59 -13.73
C ASP A 236 -6.55 7.10 -13.88
N PRO A 237 -6.06 7.96 -12.96
CA PRO A 237 -6.27 9.40 -13.06
C PRO A 237 -5.72 10.03 -14.34
N VAL A 238 -4.49 9.67 -14.73
CA VAL A 238 -3.81 10.15 -15.95
C VAL A 238 -2.86 9.08 -16.49
N CYS A 239 -3.27 8.41 -17.56
CA CYS A 239 -2.51 7.30 -18.12
C CYS A 239 -1.68 7.77 -19.33
N GLY A 240 -0.42 8.14 -19.08
CA GLY A 240 0.49 8.60 -20.15
C GLY A 240 0.67 7.57 -21.28
N SER A 241 0.80 6.28 -20.96
CA SER A 241 0.97 5.23 -21.96
C SER A 241 -0.25 5.03 -22.88
N ALA A 242 -1.47 5.33 -22.40
CA ALA A 242 -2.65 5.35 -23.26
C ALA A 242 -2.56 6.43 -24.35
N HIS A 243 -1.89 7.56 -24.05
CA HIS A 243 -1.72 8.65 -25.00
C HIS A 243 -0.72 8.32 -26.12
N CYS A 244 0.16 7.34 -25.92
CA CYS A 244 0.98 6.79 -27.00
C CYS A 244 0.15 6.11 -28.11
N ALA A 245 -1.08 5.68 -27.81
CA ALA A 245 -2.04 5.15 -28.77
C ALA A 245 -3.05 6.21 -29.25
N LEU A 246 -3.48 7.11 -28.36
CA LEU A 246 -4.46 8.15 -28.70
C LEU A 246 -3.89 9.21 -29.65
N VAL A 247 -2.62 9.61 -29.48
CA VAL A 247 -1.98 10.63 -30.32
C VAL A 247 -1.94 10.27 -31.80
N PRO A 248 -1.41 9.10 -32.23
CA PRO A 248 -1.43 8.74 -33.65
C PRO A 248 -2.87 8.60 -34.19
N TYR A 249 -3.80 8.10 -33.37
CA TYR A 249 -5.22 7.99 -33.74
C TYR A 249 -5.86 9.35 -34.02
N TRP A 250 -5.70 10.31 -33.10
CA TRP A 250 -6.24 11.67 -33.25
C TRP A 250 -5.48 12.49 -34.30
N SER A 251 -4.20 12.21 -34.54
CA SER A 251 -3.42 12.80 -35.64
C SER A 251 -3.97 12.43 -37.00
N GLN A 252 -4.29 11.15 -37.22
CA GLN A 252 -4.94 10.72 -38.45
C GLN A 252 -6.31 11.40 -38.64
N LYS A 253 -7.07 11.61 -37.56
CA LYS A 253 -8.43 12.13 -37.61
C LYS A 253 -8.50 13.67 -37.74
N LEU A 254 -7.62 14.38 -37.06
CA LEU A 254 -7.61 15.85 -36.99
C LEU A 254 -6.58 16.49 -37.92
N GLY A 255 -5.67 15.71 -38.49
CA GLY A 255 -4.58 16.22 -39.34
C GLY A 255 -3.54 17.05 -38.59
N LYS A 256 -3.45 16.89 -37.25
CA LYS A 256 -2.54 17.64 -36.37
C LYS A 256 -1.36 16.78 -35.90
N ARG A 257 -0.31 17.41 -35.38
CA ARG A 257 0.84 16.72 -34.77
C ARG A 257 1.02 17.07 -33.30
N ASP A 258 0.68 18.30 -32.93
CA ASP A 258 0.66 18.76 -31.55
C ASP A 258 -0.78 18.77 -31.03
N PHE A 259 -0.96 18.33 -29.78
CA PHE A 259 -2.25 18.21 -29.14
C PHE A 259 -2.20 18.72 -27.70
N SER A 260 -3.29 19.35 -27.28
CA SER A 260 -3.61 19.50 -25.86
C SER A 260 -4.74 18.54 -25.51
N ALA A 261 -4.50 17.63 -24.56
CA ALA A 261 -5.47 16.63 -24.15
C ALA A 261 -5.81 16.76 -22.66
N TYR A 262 -7.06 16.43 -22.32
CA TYR A 262 -7.52 16.40 -20.95
C TYR A 262 -8.03 15.01 -20.58
N GLN A 263 -7.39 14.35 -19.61
CA GLN A 263 -7.92 13.11 -19.05
C GLN A 263 -8.94 13.45 -17.97
N ALA A 264 -10.23 13.30 -18.30
CA ALA A 264 -11.37 13.74 -17.50
C ALA A 264 -11.74 12.75 -16.38
N SER A 265 -10.73 12.28 -15.64
CA SER A 265 -10.93 11.51 -14.40
C SER A 265 -11.41 12.43 -13.27
N LEU A 266 -11.71 11.85 -12.09
CA LEU A 266 -12.08 12.65 -10.91
C LEU A 266 -11.00 13.65 -10.48
N ARG A 267 -9.71 13.35 -10.71
CA ARG A 267 -8.59 14.24 -10.40
C ARG A 267 -8.31 15.22 -11.53
N GLY A 268 -8.65 14.87 -12.77
CA GLY A 268 -8.29 15.61 -13.97
C GLY A 268 -6.78 15.55 -14.26
N GLY A 269 -6.40 15.79 -15.51
CA GLY A 269 -4.99 15.93 -15.85
C GLY A 269 -4.80 16.46 -17.25
N ILE A 270 -3.77 17.28 -17.43
CA ILE A 270 -3.47 17.98 -18.68
C ILE A 270 -2.21 17.38 -19.29
N LEU A 271 -2.29 17.04 -20.58
CA LEU A 271 -1.17 16.50 -21.34
C LEU A 271 -0.98 17.33 -22.60
N ASN A 272 0.24 17.85 -22.77
CA ASN A 272 0.66 18.45 -24.03
C ASN A 272 1.47 17.41 -24.80
N LEU A 273 1.05 17.09 -26.01
CA LEU A 273 1.51 15.91 -26.74
C LEU A 273 2.02 16.32 -28.12
N SER A 274 3.09 15.69 -28.59
CA SER A 274 3.59 15.88 -29.96
C SER A 274 3.91 14.54 -30.61
N LEU A 275 3.53 14.39 -31.87
CA LEU A 275 3.81 13.20 -32.68
C LEU A 275 5.03 13.43 -33.58
N ASP A 276 6.12 12.70 -33.30
CA ASP A 276 7.27 12.61 -34.19
C ASP A 276 7.12 11.35 -35.07
N ASN A 277 6.56 11.56 -36.27
CA ASN A 277 6.37 10.50 -37.25
C ASN A 277 7.69 9.95 -37.81
N GLU A 278 8.78 10.73 -37.84
CA GLU A 278 10.05 10.28 -38.39
C GLU A 278 10.71 9.28 -37.44
N LYS A 279 10.66 9.55 -36.14
CA LYS A 279 11.23 8.67 -35.11
C LYS A 279 10.25 7.63 -34.57
N GLN A 280 8.98 7.69 -34.99
CA GLN A 280 7.90 6.85 -34.44
C GLN A 280 7.79 7.00 -32.91
N ARG A 281 7.74 8.26 -32.46
CA ARG A 281 7.72 8.65 -31.04
C ARG A 281 6.54 9.56 -30.74
N VAL A 282 6.08 9.49 -29.49
CA VAL A 282 5.16 10.46 -28.89
C VAL A 282 5.90 11.16 -27.77
N LEU A 283 5.96 12.49 -27.85
CA LEU A 283 6.51 13.33 -26.80
C LEU A 283 5.38 13.72 -25.87
N LEU A 284 5.52 13.40 -24.58
CA LEU A 284 4.54 13.73 -23.54
C LEU A 284 5.11 14.82 -22.65
N ARG A 285 4.43 15.97 -22.59
CA ARG A 285 4.80 17.11 -21.75
C ARG A 285 3.77 17.31 -20.66
N GLY A 286 4.25 17.47 -19.43
CA GLY A 286 3.39 17.74 -18.28
C GLY A 286 4.14 18.42 -17.14
N LYS A 287 3.38 19.10 -16.28
CA LYS A 287 3.85 19.62 -14.99
C LYS A 287 3.71 18.56 -13.90
N ALA A 288 4.41 18.76 -12.80
CA ALA A 288 4.27 17.93 -11.61
C ALA A 288 4.44 18.75 -10.34
N VAL A 289 3.81 18.29 -9.26
CA VAL A 289 3.83 18.92 -7.93
C VAL A 289 4.19 17.88 -6.90
N THR A 290 5.22 18.13 -6.09
CA THR A 290 5.50 17.28 -4.91
C THR A 290 4.50 17.63 -3.81
N VAL A 291 3.70 16.65 -3.40
CA VAL A 291 2.61 16.83 -2.41
C VAL A 291 3.04 16.34 -1.03
N MET A 292 3.91 15.33 -0.98
CA MET A 292 4.43 14.79 0.28
C MET A 292 5.90 14.42 0.12
N GLU A 293 6.66 14.53 1.20
CA GLU A 293 8.06 14.08 1.27
C GLU A 293 8.34 13.42 2.61
N GLY A 294 9.33 12.52 2.65
CA GLY A 294 9.67 11.82 3.88
C GLY A 294 10.69 10.70 3.72
N SER A 295 10.62 9.76 4.64
CA SER A 295 11.51 8.61 4.78
C SER A 295 10.73 7.34 5.09
N ALA A 296 11.01 6.28 4.34
CA ALA A 296 10.54 4.94 4.65
C ALA A 296 11.59 4.21 5.49
N PHE A 297 11.19 3.68 6.65
CA PHE A 297 12.09 2.97 7.54
C PHE A 297 12.40 1.57 7.02
N LEU A 298 13.69 1.26 6.90
CA LEU A 298 14.13 -0.05 6.43
C LEU A 298 13.78 -1.13 7.46
N ILE A 299 12.90 -2.04 7.08
CA ILE A 299 12.95 -3.41 7.60
C ILE A 299 13.71 -4.25 6.57
N SER A 300 14.85 -4.82 6.98
CA SER A 300 15.56 -5.77 6.13
C SER A 300 14.67 -7.00 5.90
N LEU A 301 14.64 -7.54 4.68
CA LEU A 301 14.05 -8.85 4.41
C LEU A 301 14.65 -9.94 5.32
N ASN A 302 15.90 -9.79 5.76
CA ASN A 302 16.51 -10.70 6.73
C ASN A 302 15.89 -10.58 8.12
N ASP A 303 15.39 -9.41 8.53
CA ASP A 303 14.62 -9.28 9.78
C ASP A 303 13.23 -9.91 9.66
N LEU A 304 12.59 -9.78 8.49
CA LEU A 304 11.30 -10.44 8.21
C LEU A 304 11.46 -11.96 8.17
N LYS A 305 12.52 -12.46 7.51
CA LYS A 305 12.91 -13.87 7.45
C LYS A 305 13.32 -14.39 8.84
N ALA A 306 14.11 -13.64 9.61
CA ALA A 306 14.55 -14.02 10.96
C ALA A 306 13.37 -14.09 11.95
N ARG A 307 12.41 -13.16 11.87
CA ARG A 307 11.19 -13.20 12.69
C ARG A 307 10.26 -14.34 12.30
N LEU A 308 10.15 -14.65 11.01
CA LEU A 308 9.44 -15.84 10.53
C LEU A 308 10.12 -17.12 11.04
N HIS A 309 11.45 -17.20 10.99
CA HIS A 309 12.23 -18.29 11.56
C HIS A 309 12.05 -18.41 13.07
N ALA A 310 12.01 -17.31 13.81
CA ALA A 310 11.77 -17.32 15.26
C ALA A 310 10.35 -17.80 15.62
N CYS A 311 9.34 -17.40 14.82
CA CYS A 311 7.96 -17.86 14.97
C CYS A 311 7.84 -19.38 14.70
N VAL A 312 8.48 -19.86 13.63
CA VAL A 312 8.55 -21.30 13.30
C VAL A 312 9.35 -22.07 14.34
N ALA A 313 10.45 -21.51 14.86
CA ALA A 313 11.23 -22.12 15.93
C ALA A 313 10.43 -22.25 17.25
N GLY A 314 9.63 -21.23 17.59
CA GLY A 314 8.71 -21.28 18.72
C GLY A 314 7.62 -22.34 18.55
N MET A 315 7.08 -22.51 17.34
CA MET A 315 6.16 -23.61 17.03
C MET A 315 6.85 -24.99 17.13
N ILE A 316 8.11 -25.11 16.71
CA ILE A 316 8.90 -26.34 16.82
C ILE A 316 9.21 -26.68 18.28
N GLU A 317 9.53 -25.70 19.13
CA GLU A 317 9.72 -25.90 20.57
C GLU A 317 8.41 -26.26 21.29
N ALA A 318 7.29 -25.66 20.90
CA ALA A 318 5.96 -26.05 21.38
C ALA A 318 5.61 -27.50 21.01
N MET A 319 5.97 -27.94 19.80
CA MET A 319 5.81 -29.34 19.37
C MET A 319 6.72 -30.30 20.16
N LYS A 320 7.97 -29.92 20.46
CA LYS A 320 8.92 -30.73 21.24
C LYS A 320 8.56 -30.84 22.73
N SER A 321 8.02 -29.76 23.31
CA SER A 321 7.60 -29.71 24.72
C SER A 321 6.27 -30.43 25.00
N SER A 322 5.49 -30.76 23.97
CA SER A 322 4.23 -31.53 24.08
C SER A 322 4.41 -33.04 24.34
N SER A 323 5.64 -33.52 24.57
CA SER A 323 5.96 -34.94 24.74
C SER A 323 5.60 -35.56 26.11
N SER A 324 4.54 -35.07 26.77
CA SER A 324 3.95 -35.79 27.90
C SER A 324 2.53 -36.29 27.56
N LYS A 325 2.49 -37.59 27.25
CA LYS A 325 1.31 -38.47 27.17
C LYS A 325 0.31 -38.18 26.04
N ARG A 326 0.51 -38.85 24.89
CA ARG A 326 -0.51 -39.68 24.22
C ARG A 326 0.14 -40.55 23.14
N LYS A 327 0.04 -41.87 23.31
CA LYS A 327 0.34 -42.87 22.27
C LYS A 327 -0.67 -42.73 21.13
N GLY A 328 -0.26 -42.11 20.04
CA GLY A 328 -0.90 -42.16 18.73
C GLY A 328 0.21 -42.09 17.70
N LYS A 329 0.23 -43.02 16.74
CA LYS A 329 1.31 -43.23 15.75
C LYS A 329 1.77 -41.89 15.13
N VAL A 330 2.93 -41.42 15.56
CA VAL A 330 3.81 -40.65 14.67
C VAL A 330 4.18 -41.61 13.57
N ASP A 331 3.90 -41.23 12.33
CA ASP A 331 4.15 -42.07 11.17
C ASP A 331 5.66 -42.30 11.04
N ALA A 332 6.10 -43.47 11.50
CA ALA A 332 7.51 -43.83 11.60
C ALA A 332 8.19 -43.80 10.22
N ASP A 333 7.40 -43.95 9.16
CA ASP A 333 7.85 -43.90 7.78
C ASP A 333 8.25 -42.48 7.38
N ASN A 334 7.52 -41.45 7.82
CA ASN A 334 7.87 -40.04 7.54
C ASN A 334 9.16 -39.60 8.26
N VAL A 335 9.37 -40.09 9.49
CA VAL A 335 10.60 -39.81 10.25
C VAL A 335 11.79 -40.61 9.71
N ALA A 336 11.57 -41.84 9.24
CA ALA A 336 12.60 -42.64 8.59
C ALA A 336 13.04 -42.04 7.25
N VAL A 337 12.10 -41.52 6.45
CA VAL A 337 12.36 -40.87 5.16
C VAL A 337 13.12 -39.55 5.35
N LEU A 338 12.77 -38.73 6.35
CA LEU A 338 13.51 -37.49 6.67
C LEU A 338 14.95 -37.77 7.10
N ASN A 339 15.16 -38.81 7.91
CA ASN A 339 16.49 -39.22 8.34
C ASN A 339 17.30 -39.86 7.21
N ALA A 340 16.65 -40.58 6.28
CA ALA A 340 17.29 -41.12 5.09
C ALA A 340 17.68 -40.00 4.11
N TRP A 341 16.78 -39.02 3.90
CA TRP A 341 17.02 -37.87 3.04
C TRP A 341 18.23 -37.07 3.52
N HIS A 342 18.36 -36.83 4.84
CA HIS A 342 19.52 -36.14 5.43
C HIS A 342 20.86 -36.86 5.26
N ARG A 343 20.88 -38.18 5.02
CA ARG A 343 22.11 -38.96 4.83
C ARG A 343 22.57 -39.06 3.38
N VAL A 344 21.75 -38.65 2.42
CA VAL A 344 22.15 -38.59 0.99
C VAL A 344 23.04 -37.37 0.78
N ASP A 345 24.24 -37.57 0.22
CA ASP A 345 25.16 -36.48 -0.08
C ASP A 345 24.56 -35.49 -1.10
N THR A 346 25.02 -34.25 -1.04
CA THR A 346 24.50 -33.13 -1.82
C THR A 346 24.59 -33.35 -3.33
N ARG A 347 25.63 -34.04 -3.83
CA ARG A 347 25.78 -34.35 -5.27
C ARG A 347 24.76 -35.38 -5.75
N THR A 348 24.46 -36.38 -4.93
CA THR A 348 23.45 -37.39 -5.26
C THR A 348 22.04 -36.79 -5.31
N ARG A 349 21.73 -35.82 -4.43
CA ARG A 349 20.44 -35.08 -4.48
C ARG A 349 20.28 -34.24 -5.75
N GLU A 350 21.37 -33.66 -6.26
CA GLU A 350 21.36 -32.94 -7.54
C GLU A 350 21.21 -33.86 -8.75
N ALA A 351 21.73 -35.08 -8.69
CA ALA A 351 21.55 -36.08 -9.74
C ALA A 351 20.09 -36.55 -9.86
N PHE A 352 19.39 -36.75 -8.74
CA PHE A 352 17.96 -37.08 -8.71
C PHE A 352 17.07 -35.97 -9.31
N ARG A 353 17.45 -34.70 -9.10
CA ARG A 353 16.75 -33.55 -9.72
C ARG A 353 16.91 -33.49 -11.24
N ARG A 354 17.94 -34.13 -11.80
CA ARG A 354 18.24 -34.12 -13.24
C ARG A 354 17.65 -35.32 -13.98
N SER A 355 17.14 -36.33 -13.28
CA SER A 355 16.51 -37.51 -13.88
C SER A 355 15.00 -37.37 -13.94
N PHE A 356 14.45 -37.51 -15.15
CA PHE A 356 13.04 -37.37 -15.52
C PHE A 356 12.09 -38.23 -14.68
N LEU A 357 11.41 -37.63 -13.70
CA LEU A 357 10.10 -38.06 -13.22
C LEU A 357 9.40 -36.85 -12.54
N SER A 358 8.97 -35.88 -13.35
CA SER A 358 8.36 -34.62 -12.90
C SER A 358 7.02 -34.80 -12.16
N GLU A 359 6.26 -35.84 -12.47
CA GLU A 359 4.91 -36.05 -11.91
C GLU A 359 4.90 -36.50 -10.44
N LEU A 360 5.94 -37.19 -9.96
CA LEU A 360 6.02 -37.59 -8.55
C LEU A 360 6.52 -36.45 -7.65
N LEU A 361 7.24 -35.49 -8.24
CA LEU A 361 7.74 -34.28 -7.56
C LEU A 361 6.69 -33.17 -7.53
N GLU A 362 5.89 -32.97 -8.58
CA GLU A 362 4.82 -31.96 -8.60
C GLU A 362 3.75 -32.21 -7.52
N GLY A 363 3.39 -33.47 -7.26
CA GLY A 363 2.46 -33.81 -6.17
C GLY A 363 3.02 -33.55 -4.77
N TYR A 364 4.34 -33.64 -4.60
CA TYR A 364 5.01 -33.48 -3.30
C TYR A 364 5.46 -32.03 -3.05
N GLU A 365 5.76 -31.27 -4.10
CA GLU A 365 6.10 -29.85 -4.05
C GLU A 365 4.90 -28.97 -3.71
N VAL A 366 3.68 -29.34 -4.10
CA VAL A 366 2.45 -28.63 -3.67
C VAL A 366 2.20 -28.75 -2.15
N LEU A 367 2.68 -29.83 -1.52
CA LEU A 367 2.56 -30.05 -0.08
C LEU A 367 3.71 -29.45 0.73
N THR A 368 4.88 -29.26 0.13
CA THR A 368 6.09 -28.83 0.84
C THR A 368 6.46 -27.36 0.60
N LEU A 369 6.05 -26.75 -0.53
CA LEU A 369 6.41 -25.36 -0.92
C LEU A 369 5.54 -24.24 -0.31
N LYS A 370 4.74 -24.51 0.74
CA LYS A 370 4.23 -23.41 1.60
C LYS A 370 5.25 -22.94 2.65
N VAL A 371 6.45 -23.52 2.69
CA VAL A 371 7.57 -23.02 3.49
C VAL A 371 8.88 -23.26 2.72
N PHE A 372 9.68 -22.21 2.54
CA PHE A 372 11.05 -22.14 1.96
C PHE A 372 11.22 -22.02 0.43
N VAL A 373 11.71 -20.84 0.04
CA VAL A 373 12.50 -20.57 -1.18
C VAL A 373 14.00 -20.75 -0.83
N PRO A 374 14.86 -21.28 -1.72
CA PRO A 374 16.27 -21.56 -1.40
C PRO A 374 17.17 -20.33 -1.55
N LEU A 375 18.09 -20.18 -0.60
CA LEU A 375 19.30 -19.36 -0.68
C LEU A 375 20.36 -20.06 -1.55
N GLN A 376 20.81 -19.42 -2.62
CA GLN A 376 22.16 -19.56 -3.16
C GLN A 376 22.64 -18.17 -3.56
N PHE A 377 23.68 -17.66 -2.86
CA PHE A 377 24.78 -16.80 -3.31
C PHE A 377 25.38 -16.09 -2.09
N LEU A 378 26.32 -16.75 -1.41
CA LEU A 378 27.32 -16.07 -0.57
C LEU A 378 28.54 -16.98 -0.38
N GLU A 379 29.37 -17.09 -1.42
CA GLU A 379 30.77 -17.45 -1.28
C GLU A 379 31.58 -16.54 -2.21
N CYS A 380 32.20 -15.52 -1.62
CA CYS A 380 33.49 -14.99 -2.03
C CYS A 380 34.03 -14.06 -0.92
N TYR A 381 35.31 -14.25 -0.61
CA TYR A 381 36.18 -13.48 0.30
C TYR A 381 36.22 -13.85 1.79
N ARG A 382 37.03 -14.87 2.10
CA ARG A 382 37.96 -14.86 3.25
C ARG A 382 39.19 -15.72 2.92
N TYR A 383 40.36 -15.07 2.87
CA TYR A 383 41.74 -15.52 3.22
C TYR A 383 42.69 -14.49 2.55
N GLY A 384 43.65 -13.85 3.22
CA GLY A 384 44.24 -14.11 4.52
C GLY A 384 44.86 -12.87 5.20
N ASN A 385 45.16 -13.08 6.48
CA ASN A 385 46.06 -12.28 7.30
C ASN A 385 47.51 -12.46 6.83
N GLU A 386 48.30 -11.38 6.86
CA GLU A 386 49.55 -11.25 7.65
C GLU A 386 50.26 -9.94 7.28
N GLY A 387 50.67 -9.16 8.28
CA GLY A 387 51.44 -7.93 8.07
C GLY A 387 51.45 -7.02 9.29
N HIS A 388 52.56 -7.05 10.03
CA HIS A 388 52.82 -6.39 11.31
C HIS A 388 52.90 -4.84 11.25
N THR A 389 52.40 -4.23 12.33
CA THR A 389 52.82 -2.99 13.05
C THR A 389 53.73 -1.96 12.38
N VAL A 390 53.39 -0.67 12.50
CA VAL A 390 54.09 0.34 13.33
C VAL A 390 53.22 1.61 13.46
N ILE A 391 53.29 2.20 14.65
CA ILE A 391 52.65 3.42 15.15
C ILE A 391 53.28 4.65 14.49
N GLU A 392 52.48 5.63 14.10
CA GLU A 392 52.90 7.05 14.14
C GLU A 392 51.69 7.98 14.27
N ASP A 393 51.82 8.88 15.24
CA ASP A 393 50.93 9.98 15.57
C ASP A 393 50.78 10.94 14.38
N ASP A 394 49.57 11.45 14.16
CA ASP A 394 49.47 12.87 13.79
C ASP A 394 48.16 13.48 14.28
N LYS A 395 48.35 14.59 14.99
CA LYS A 395 47.33 15.42 15.63
C LYS A 395 46.76 16.44 14.65
N ASP A 396 45.64 17.01 15.06
CA ASP A 396 45.07 18.29 14.60
C ASP A 396 44.23 18.25 13.32
N LYS A 397 42.91 18.12 13.49
CA LYS A 397 42.01 19.30 13.46
C LYS A 397 40.58 18.90 13.85
N GLU A 398 40.25 19.25 15.09
CA GLU A 398 38.90 19.41 15.60
C GLU A 398 38.21 20.57 14.86
N GLU A 399 37.01 20.33 14.33
CA GLU A 399 36.05 21.41 14.08
C GLU A 399 34.63 20.90 14.42
N GLU A 400 34.25 21.21 15.66
CA GLU A 400 32.92 21.33 16.26
C GLU A 400 31.76 20.47 15.70
N ASP A 401 31.68 19.27 16.27
CA ASP A 401 30.45 18.50 16.45
C ASP A 401 29.52 19.27 17.42
N ARG A 402 28.69 20.18 16.89
CA ARG A 402 27.64 20.83 17.70
C ARG A 402 26.53 19.82 17.98
N LEU A 403 26.51 19.30 19.21
CA LEU A 403 25.33 18.71 19.84
C LEU A 403 24.12 19.64 19.64
N GLN A 404 23.26 19.31 18.68
CA GLN A 404 21.97 19.96 18.51
C GLN A 404 21.04 19.44 19.61
N SER A 405 20.50 20.37 20.41
CA SER A 405 19.59 20.04 21.50
C SER A 405 18.32 19.36 20.98
N PRO A 406 17.67 18.49 21.78
CA PRO A 406 16.38 17.88 21.41
C PRO A 406 15.29 18.89 21.06
N GLN A 407 15.36 20.09 21.64
CA GLN A 407 14.46 21.21 21.36
C GLN A 407 14.60 21.72 19.91
N HIS A 408 15.82 21.82 19.39
CA HIS A 408 16.05 22.33 18.04
C HIS A 408 15.57 21.38 16.94
N ASN A 409 15.57 20.06 17.22
CA ASN A 409 14.93 19.06 16.37
C ASN A 409 13.40 19.08 16.45
N LEU A 410 12.84 19.54 17.57
CA LEU A 410 11.41 19.73 17.74
C LEU A 410 10.94 21.00 17.01
N ASP A 411 11.68 22.10 17.10
CA ASP A 411 11.30 23.38 16.48
C ASP A 411 11.33 23.31 14.93
N ARG A 412 12.26 22.54 14.34
CA ARG A 412 12.29 22.28 12.89
C ARG A 412 11.23 21.28 12.41
N PHE A 413 10.61 20.55 13.35
CA PHE A 413 9.50 19.61 13.15
C PHE A 413 8.12 20.27 13.34
N LEU A 414 8.02 21.58 13.61
CA LEU A 414 6.72 22.24 13.81
C LEU A 414 6.31 23.28 12.74
N GLU A 415 7.17 23.73 11.83
CA GLU A 415 6.89 24.91 10.98
C GLU A 415 6.04 24.70 9.71
N ASN A 416 5.54 23.50 9.45
CA ASN A 416 4.51 23.20 8.42
C ASN A 416 3.65 22.04 8.95
N VAL A 417 2.63 21.53 8.24
CA VAL A 417 1.95 20.29 8.68
C VAL A 417 2.99 19.15 8.75
N GLN A 418 3.59 18.94 9.91
CA GLN A 418 4.85 18.21 10.06
C GLN A 418 4.60 16.99 10.95
N GLY A 419 4.60 15.82 10.30
CA GLY A 419 4.29 14.53 10.90
C GLY A 419 3.13 13.81 10.23
N ARG A 420 3.30 13.41 8.97
CA ARG A 420 2.59 12.26 8.38
C ARG A 420 3.37 11.00 8.76
N ASN A 421 2.71 10.09 9.44
CA ASN A 421 3.21 8.75 9.66
C ASN A 421 2.31 7.77 8.91
N LEU A 422 2.90 6.76 8.30
CA LEU A 422 2.17 5.56 7.91
C LEU A 422 2.46 4.50 8.97
N VAL A 423 1.43 4.13 9.72
CA VAL A 423 1.54 3.26 10.88
C VAL A 423 0.71 2.02 10.67
N ASP A 424 1.34 0.86 10.82
CA ASP A 424 0.66 -0.42 10.80
C ASP A 424 0.13 -0.77 12.20
N ALA A 425 -1.19 -0.78 12.36
CA ALA A 425 -1.86 -1.16 13.61
C ALA A 425 -2.10 -2.67 13.71
N PHE A 426 -2.18 -3.20 14.92
CA PHE A 426 -2.38 -4.62 15.25
C PHE A 426 -1.27 -5.56 14.76
N THR A 427 -0.03 -5.08 14.81
CA THR A 427 1.16 -5.84 14.41
C THR A 427 2.40 -5.35 15.16
N ASP A 428 3.41 -6.20 15.24
CA ASP A 428 4.76 -5.87 15.70
C ASP A 428 5.80 -5.85 14.57
N ALA A 429 5.36 -6.07 13.33
CA ALA A 429 6.16 -6.05 12.11
C ALA A 429 5.54 -5.13 11.06
N ALA A 430 6.36 -4.42 10.28
CA ALA A 430 5.84 -3.62 9.18
C ALA A 430 5.34 -4.48 8.02
N PHE A 431 4.51 -3.85 7.19
CA PHE A 431 3.81 -4.44 6.04
C PHE A 431 2.81 -5.54 6.44
N LYS A 432 2.42 -5.54 7.72
CA LYS A 432 1.48 -6.45 8.39
C LYS A 432 0.45 -5.60 9.14
N GLY A 433 -0.59 -6.19 9.70
CA GLY A 433 -1.62 -5.41 10.38
C GLY A 433 -2.46 -4.55 9.43
N ASN A 434 -3.05 -3.49 9.97
CA ASN A 434 -3.90 -2.54 9.23
C ASN A 434 -3.23 -1.16 9.15
N PRO A 435 -2.83 -0.71 7.96
CA PRO A 435 -2.15 0.57 7.79
C PRO A 435 -3.10 1.74 8.03
N ALA A 436 -2.60 2.77 8.69
CA ALA A 436 -3.29 4.05 8.89
C ALA A 436 -2.34 5.21 8.65
N GLY A 437 -2.82 6.22 7.92
CA GLY A 437 -2.18 7.53 7.88
C GLY A 437 -2.43 8.26 9.20
N VAL A 438 -1.40 8.80 9.84
CA VAL A 438 -1.52 9.64 11.04
C VAL A 438 -0.94 11.00 10.71
N CYS A 439 -1.76 12.04 10.76
CA CYS A 439 -1.36 13.42 10.48
C CYS A 439 -1.48 14.26 11.74
N TRP A 440 -0.36 14.81 12.20
CA TRP A 440 -0.34 15.83 13.23
C TRP A 440 -0.56 17.22 12.62
N LEU A 441 -1.50 17.99 13.18
CA LEU A 441 -1.85 19.34 12.78
C LEU A 441 -1.74 20.27 13.98
N GLU A 442 -1.10 21.43 13.82
CA GLU A 442 -1.05 22.45 14.88
C GLU A 442 -2.43 23.06 15.16
N GLU A 443 -3.22 23.23 14.10
CA GLU A 443 -4.57 23.78 14.13
C GLU A 443 -5.50 22.92 13.26
N GLU A 444 -6.82 23.05 13.50
CA GLU A 444 -7.80 22.32 12.71
C GLU A 444 -7.86 22.86 11.27
N ARG A 445 -7.90 21.96 10.29
CA ARG A 445 -8.06 22.29 8.87
C ARG A 445 -9.49 22.03 8.40
N GLU A 446 -9.87 22.67 7.30
CA GLU A 446 -11.16 22.45 6.66
C GLU A 446 -11.36 20.99 6.24
N THR A 447 -12.59 20.48 6.40
CA THR A 447 -12.96 19.10 6.09
C THR A 447 -12.60 18.71 4.66
N GLU A 448 -12.74 19.63 3.70
CA GLU A 448 -12.40 19.39 2.29
C GLU A 448 -10.91 19.09 2.11
N TRP A 449 -10.03 19.86 2.76
CA TRP A 449 -8.59 19.62 2.72
C TRP A 449 -8.21 18.29 3.39
N LEU A 450 -8.80 17.99 4.56
CA LEU A 450 -8.57 16.71 5.25
C LEU A 450 -8.96 15.51 4.36
N GLN A 451 -10.07 15.63 3.64
CA GLN A 451 -10.53 14.60 2.72
C GLN A 451 -9.60 14.44 1.50
N LEU A 452 -9.06 15.55 0.96
CA LEU A 452 -8.09 15.52 -0.12
C LEU A 452 -6.79 14.84 0.33
N VAL A 453 -6.27 15.18 1.51
CA VAL A 453 -5.08 14.54 2.09
C VAL A 453 -5.31 13.07 2.38
N ALA A 454 -6.47 12.69 2.93
CA ALA A 454 -6.79 11.28 3.17
C ALA A 454 -6.83 10.47 1.86
N ARG A 455 -7.41 11.05 0.80
CA ARG A 455 -7.43 10.48 -0.55
C ARG A 455 -6.02 10.35 -1.15
N GLU A 456 -5.16 11.33 -0.88
CA GLU A 456 -3.77 11.35 -1.35
C GLU A 456 -2.89 10.30 -0.64
N ILE A 457 -3.06 10.15 0.68
CA ILE A 457 -2.40 9.10 1.47
C ILE A 457 -2.86 7.71 1.02
N ASN A 458 -4.12 7.59 0.63
CA ASN A 458 -4.74 6.36 0.13
C ASN A 458 -4.60 5.14 1.05
N ALA A 459 -4.52 5.35 2.37
CA ALA A 459 -4.61 4.28 3.36
C ALA A 459 -6.08 3.87 3.59
N PRO A 460 -6.36 2.67 4.14
CA PRO A 460 -7.71 2.27 4.57
C PRO A 460 -8.41 3.33 5.43
N CYS A 461 -7.64 4.02 6.29
CA CYS A 461 -8.07 5.19 7.02
C CYS A 461 -6.88 6.13 7.26
N SER A 462 -7.12 7.43 7.15
CA SER A 462 -6.23 8.46 7.67
C SER A 462 -6.87 9.10 8.90
N CYS A 463 -6.07 9.46 9.90
CA CYS A 463 -6.52 10.17 11.08
C CYS A 463 -5.73 11.47 11.27
N PHE A 464 -6.43 12.49 11.74
CA PHE A 464 -5.90 13.84 11.91
C PHE A 464 -5.99 14.21 13.38
N LEU A 465 -4.84 14.55 13.96
CA LEU A 465 -4.64 14.91 15.35
C LEU A 465 -4.43 16.40 15.46
N THR A 466 -5.21 17.07 16.31
CA THR A 466 -5.00 18.48 16.66
C THR A 466 -4.95 18.61 18.18
N PRO A 467 -3.98 19.34 18.76
CA PRO A 467 -3.97 19.59 20.19
C PRO A 467 -5.24 20.34 20.62
N THR A 468 -5.77 20.01 21.80
CA THR A 468 -6.84 20.82 22.40
C THR A 468 -6.25 21.97 23.21
N SER A 469 -7.10 22.84 23.76
CA SER A 469 -6.68 23.88 24.70
C SER A 469 -6.13 23.34 26.04
N GLN A 470 -6.22 22.03 26.27
CA GLN A 470 -5.71 21.39 27.49
C GLN A 470 -4.17 21.27 27.42
N PRO A 471 -3.43 21.61 28.49
CA PRO A 471 -1.97 21.48 28.49
C PRO A 471 -1.53 20.04 28.24
N LEU A 472 -0.49 19.85 27.41
CA LEU A 472 0.11 18.53 27.14
C LEU A 472 0.72 17.87 28.40
N SER A 473 1.03 18.66 29.43
CA SER A 473 1.49 18.20 30.75
C SER A 473 0.38 17.67 31.65
N SER A 474 -0.89 17.73 31.20
CA SER A 474 -2.01 17.14 31.93
C SER A 474 -1.78 15.64 32.15
N PRO A 475 -2.21 15.05 33.29
CA PRO A 475 -2.09 13.61 33.52
C PRO A 475 -2.77 12.76 32.45
N THR A 476 -3.76 13.33 31.75
CA THR A 476 -4.47 12.74 30.61
C THR A 476 -4.62 13.81 29.54
N PRO A 477 -3.58 14.05 28.72
CA PRO A 477 -3.64 15.05 27.68
C PRO A 477 -4.66 14.62 26.63
N ARG A 478 -5.39 15.61 26.10
CA ARG A 478 -6.51 15.41 25.19
C ARG A 478 -6.25 16.04 23.84
N PHE A 479 -6.59 15.32 22.79
CA PHE A 479 -6.45 15.74 21.39
C PHE A 479 -7.80 15.67 20.69
N GLN A 480 -8.02 16.53 19.70
CA GLN A 480 -9.07 16.30 18.71
C GLN A 480 -8.58 15.22 17.74
N LEU A 481 -9.45 14.26 17.41
CA LEU A 481 -9.14 13.19 16.47
C LEU A 481 -10.30 12.99 15.50
N ARG A 482 -9.99 13.10 14.20
CA ARG A 482 -10.93 12.88 13.10
C ARG A 482 -10.40 11.78 12.19
N TRP A 483 -11.29 11.03 11.56
CA TRP A 483 -10.93 9.90 10.69
C TRP A 483 -11.58 10.03 9.33
N PHE A 484 -10.80 9.77 8.29
CA PHE A 484 -11.24 9.85 6.92
C PHE A 484 -10.86 8.56 6.20
N ALA A 485 -11.86 7.92 5.62
CA ALA A 485 -11.64 7.01 4.51
C ALA A 485 -11.34 7.82 3.24
N VAL A 486 -10.94 7.14 2.17
CA VAL A 486 -10.61 7.78 0.87
C VAL A 486 -11.77 8.54 0.22
N VAL A 487 -13.01 8.30 0.66
CA VAL A 487 -14.24 8.90 0.10
C VAL A 487 -15.03 9.77 1.07
N ALA A 488 -14.86 9.60 2.38
CA ALA A 488 -15.66 10.30 3.38
C ALA A 488 -15.01 10.28 4.77
N GLU A 489 -15.37 11.26 5.61
CA GLU A 489 -15.16 11.22 7.06
C GLU A 489 -15.98 10.06 7.68
N ILE A 490 -15.38 9.35 8.63
CA ILE A 490 -16.02 8.27 9.39
C ILE A 490 -16.05 8.62 10.88
N SER A 491 -17.13 8.26 11.56
CA SER A 491 -17.36 8.69 12.95
C SER A 491 -16.50 7.94 13.98
N LEU A 492 -15.98 6.76 13.65
CA LEU A 492 -15.20 5.92 14.55
C LEU A 492 -14.26 4.98 13.78
N CYS A 493 -12.99 4.91 14.20
CA CYS A 493 -12.03 3.98 13.61
C CYS A 493 -11.00 3.47 14.63
N GLY A 494 -11.13 2.22 15.07
CA GLY A 494 -10.25 1.65 16.11
C GLY A 494 -8.78 1.50 15.70
N HIS A 495 -8.50 1.02 14.48
CA HIS A 495 -7.11 0.80 14.02
C HIS A 495 -6.36 2.13 13.87
N ALA A 496 -6.99 3.15 13.29
CA ALA A 496 -6.41 4.47 13.15
C ALA A 496 -6.31 5.23 14.49
N THR A 497 -7.20 4.95 15.45
CA THR A 497 -7.03 5.42 16.84
C THR A 497 -5.80 4.77 17.50
N LEU A 498 -5.59 3.47 17.29
CA LEU A 498 -4.42 2.77 17.81
C LEU A 498 -3.13 3.33 17.19
N ALA A 499 -3.13 3.59 15.89
CA ALA A 499 -2.04 4.22 15.18
C ALA A 499 -1.73 5.64 15.67
N ALA A 500 -2.77 6.47 15.87
CA ALA A 500 -2.65 7.81 16.45
C ALA A 500 -2.01 7.77 17.85
N SER A 501 -2.48 6.84 18.69
CA SER A 501 -1.93 6.63 20.03
C SER A 501 -0.46 6.19 19.98
N HIS A 502 -0.11 5.29 19.05
CA HIS A 502 1.28 4.86 18.85
C HIS A 502 2.16 6.06 18.53
N PHE A 503 1.77 6.87 17.55
CA PHE A 503 2.48 8.08 17.18
C PHE A 503 2.68 9.02 18.38
N LEU A 504 1.63 9.30 19.17
CA LEU A 504 1.76 10.18 20.34
C LEU A 504 2.71 9.60 21.40
N PHE A 505 2.61 8.30 21.71
CA PHE A 505 3.46 7.64 22.69
C PHE A 505 4.92 7.49 22.23
N THR A 506 5.23 7.50 20.93
CA THR A 506 6.59 7.35 20.40
C THR A 506 7.23 8.66 19.95
N SER A 507 6.45 9.70 19.66
CA SER A 507 6.95 11.01 19.20
C SER A 507 7.62 11.83 20.29
N GLY A 508 7.30 11.54 21.57
CA GLY A 508 7.74 12.35 22.71
C GLY A 508 6.87 13.59 22.96
N ILE A 509 5.75 13.75 22.23
CA ILE A 509 4.76 14.82 22.45
C ILE A 509 4.07 14.65 23.81
N VAL A 510 3.83 13.41 24.23
CA VAL A 510 3.24 13.08 25.54
C VAL A 510 4.20 12.23 26.36
N ASN A 511 4.20 12.45 27.67
CA ASN A 511 4.99 11.68 28.64
C ASN A 511 4.10 10.87 29.62
N THR A 512 2.84 10.66 29.25
CA THR A 512 1.84 9.94 30.05
C THR A 512 1.54 8.58 29.43
N ASP A 513 1.08 7.63 30.27
CA ASP A 513 0.61 6.33 29.81
C ASP A 513 -0.87 6.33 29.42
N THR A 514 -1.54 7.47 29.48
CA THR A 514 -2.95 7.59 29.12
C THR A 514 -3.19 8.90 28.39
N ILE A 515 -3.92 8.81 27.28
CA ILE A 515 -4.33 9.94 26.45
C ILE A 515 -5.82 9.82 26.13
N GLU A 516 -6.44 10.96 25.83
CA GLU A 516 -7.83 11.02 25.41
C GLU A 516 -7.99 11.68 24.05
N PHE A 517 -9.02 11.27 23.33
CA PHE A 517 -9.40 11.82 22.04
C PHE A 517 -10.83 12.35 22.10
N SER A 518 -11.02 13.61 21.73
CA SER A 518 -12.32 14.20 21.42
C SER A 518 -12.67 13.89 19.96
N THR A 519 -13.81 13.25 19.74
CA THR A 519 -14.19 12.68 18.44
C THR A 519 -15.69 12.86 18.20
N LEU A 520 -16.15 12.65 16.96
CA LEU A 520 -17.59 12.68 16.65
C LEU A 520 -18.40 11.60 17.39
N SER A 521 -17.75 10.51 17.81
CA SER A 521 -18.37 9.44 18.61
C SER A 521 -18.22 9.64 20.12
N GLY A 522 -17.80 10.83 20.56
CA GLY A 522 -17.52 11.15 21.96
C GLY A 522 -16.05 10.95 22.33
N ILE A 523 -15.78 10.86 23.63
CA ILE A 523 -14.41 10.74 24.15
C ILE A 523 -13.94 9.28 24.06
N LEU A 524 -12.76 9.07 23.49
CA LEU A 524 -12.05 7.79 23.50
C LEU A 524 -10.81 7.91 24.38
N THR A 525 -10.47 6.83 25.09
CA THR A 525 -9.26 6.76 25.92
C THR A 525 -8.34 5.68 25.36
N ALA A 526 -7.04 6.00 25.28
CA ALA A 526 -6.00 5.04 24.96
C ALA A 526 -4.99 4.94 26.10
N LYS A 527 -4.61 3.72 26.45
CA LYS A 527 -3.63 3.44 27.51
C LYS A 527 -2.44 2.68 26.98
N LYS A 528 -1.24 3.15 27.31
CA LYS A 528 0.03 2.48 27.08
C LYS A 528 0.23 1.40 28.15
N LEU A 529 0.46 0.17 27.74
CA LEU A 529 0.71 -0.98 28.61
C LEU A 529 2.08 -1.56 28.30
N LEU A 530 3.01 -1.49 29.26
CA LEU A 530 4.35 -2.07 29.14
C LEU A 530 4.32 -3.61 29.18
N ASP A 531 5.03 -4.26 28.25
CA ASP A 531 5.17 -5.72 28.23
C ASP A 531 6.13 -6.17 29.34
N ARG A 532 5.62 -6.44 30.55
CA ARG A 532 6.43 -6.86 31.71
C ARG A 532 7.07 -8.25 31.61
N HIS A 533 6.87 -9.00 30.51
CA HIS A 533 7.26 -10.41 30.39
C HIS A 533 8.47 -10.73 29.48
N ARG A 534 9.25 -9.73 29.04
CA ARG A 534 10.56 -9.99 28.40
C ARG A 534 11.67 -9.24 29.13
N SER A 535 12.16 -9.85 30.21
CA SER A 535 13.51 -9.58 30.74
C SER A 535 14.53 -10.28 29.84
N ASP A 536 14.69 -9.81 28.62
CA ASP A 536 15.90 -10.07 27.85
C ASP A 536 16.23 -8.77 27.14
N ALA A 537 17.33 -8.16 27.57
CA ALA A 537 17.92 -7.01 26.94
C ALA A 537 18.36 -7.39 25.52
N SER A 538 17.46 -7.29 24.54
CA SER A 538 17.83 -7.41 23.13
C SER A 538 18.50 -6.13 22.68
N VAL A 539 19.70 -6.30 22.12
CA VAL A 539 20.61 -5.29 21.57
C VAL A 539 19.88 -4.15 20.83
N THR A 540 20.28 -2.94 21.20
CA THR A 540 19.82 -1.63 20.74
C THR A 540 19.94 -1.43 19.23
N GLN A 541 18.85 -1.02 18.58
CA GLN A 541 18.91 -0.23 17.34
C GLN A 541 18.55 1.22 17.69
N ASN A 542 19.45 2.16 17.38
CA ASN A 542 19.24 3.62 17.33
C ASN A 542 19.27 4.46 18.62
N GLY A 543 19.83 4.00 19.74
CA GLY A 543 20.08 4.88 20.89
C GLY A 543 18.82 5.49 21.56
N ARG A 544 17.61 5.10 21.13
CA ARG A 544 16.35 5.26 21.85
C ARG A 544 15.86 3.87 22.22
N ALA A 545 15.61 3.63 23.50
CA ALA A 545 15.04 2.36 23.95
C ALA A 545 13.63 2.24 23.34
N HIS A 546 13.44 1.30 22.41
CA HIS A 546 12.10 0.90 22.01
C HIS A 546 11.49 0.12 23.17
N GLU A 547 10.74 0.81 24.03
CA GLU A 547 9.88 0.16 24.99
C GLU A 547 8.88 -0.71 24.22
N ASN A 548 8.88 -2.01 24.48
CA ASN A 548 7.90 -2.92 23.92
C ASN A 548 6.60 -2.71 24.70
N PHE A 549 5.63 -2.03 24.09
CA PHE A 549 4.33 -1.74 24.71
C PHE A 549 3.18 -2.15 23.79
N SER A 550 2.02 -2.37 24.39
CA SER A 550 0.74 -2.47 23.69
C SER A 550 -0.14 -1.28 24.05
N ILE A 551 -1.12 -0.99 23.19
CA ILE A 551 -2.08 0.10 23.37
C ILE A 551 -3.43 -0.54 23.61
N GLU A 552 -4.04 -0.24 24.74
CA GLU A 552 -5.41 -0.60 25.06
C GLU A 552 -6.38 0.50 24.68
N LEU A 553 -7.42 0.13 23.95
CA LEU A 553 -8.58 0.96 23.62
C LEU A 553 -9.84 0.33 24.19
N ASP A 554 -10.82 1.15 24.56
CA ASP A 554 -12.04 0.71 25.23
C ASP A 554 -13.31 0.97 24.38
N PHE A 555 -13.97 -0.10 23.91
CA PHE A 555 -15.14 -0.02 23.04
C PHE A 555 -16.37 -0.73 23.62
N PRO A 556 -17.59 -0.27 23.29
CA PRO A 556 -18.81 -0.97 23.68
C PRO A 556 -18.93 -2.32 22.99
N VAL A 557 -19.50 -3.30 23.70
CA VAL A 557 -19.87 -4.60 23.11
C VAL A 557 -20.88 -4.39 21.97
N VAL A 558 -20.69 -5.11 20.86
CA VAL A 558 -21.67 -5.15 19.76
C VAL A 558 -22.57 -6.38 19.92
N PRO A 559 -23.88 -6.22 20.17
CA PRO A 559 -24.78 -7.35 20.32
C PRO A 559 -24.94 -8.11 19.00
N THR A 560 -25.19 -9.42 19.10
CA THR A 560 -25.54 -10.25 17.96
C THR A 560 -26.81 -11.05 18.21
N VAL A 561 -27.58 -11.25 17.14
CA VAL A 561 -28.82 -12.06 17.14
C VAL A 561 -28.67 -13.24 16.18
N ASP A 562 -29.44 -14.32 16.40
CA ASP A 562 -29.47 -15.43 15.45
C ASP A 562 -30.07 -14.98 14.11
N TYR A 563 -29.41 -15.35 13.01
CA TYR A 563 -29.86 -15.00 11.67
C TYR A 563 -30.78 -16.09 11.13
N ASN A 564 -32.08 -15.78 11.08
CA ASN A 564 -33.13 -16.70 10.64
C ASN A 564 -33.84 -16.13 9.41
N SER A 565 -33.19 -16.18 8.24
CA SER A 565 -33.75 -15.73 6.95
C SER A 565 -33.71 -16.83 5.90
N ALA A 566 -34.59 -16.76 4.90
CA ALA A 566 -34.55 -17.61 3.71
C ALA A 566 -33.29 -17.38 2.84
N ASP A 567 -32.56 -16.28 3.07
CA ASP A 567 -31.39 -15.89 2.29
C ASP A 567 -30.10 -16.63 2.65
N VAL A 568 -30.16 -17.66 3.51
CA VAL A 568 -29.00 -18.53 3.82
C VAL A 568 -28.37 -19.12 2.55
N SER A 569 -29.18 -19.33 1.50
CA SER A 569 -28.69 -19.78 0.19
C SER A 569 -27.69 -18.82 -0.46
N LEU A 570 -27.85 -17.50 -0.28
CA LEU A 570 -26.90 -16.49 -0.79
C LEU A 570 -25.58 -16.54 -0.03
N ILE A 571 -25.65 -16.70 1.30
CA ILE A 571 -24.49 -16.85 2.16
C ILE A 571 -23.73 -18.12 1.79
N SER A 572 -24.43 -19.24 1.58
CA SER A 572 -23.83 -20.50 1.14
C SER A 572 -23.10 -20.39 -0.20
N LYS A 573 -23.65 -19.62 -1.15
CA LYS A 573 -22.97 -19.33 -2.42
C LYS A 573 -21.72 -18.48 -2.21
N ALA A 574 -21.78 -17.48 -1.33
CA ALA A 574 -20.64 -16.64 -1.00
C ALA A 574 -19.49 -17.42 -0.33
N LEU A 575 -19.82 -18.44 0.46
CA LEU A 575 -18.85 -19.34 1.09
C LEU A 575 -18.27 -20.39 0.14
N ASN A 576 -18.76 -20.48 -1.10
CA ASN A 576 -18.22 -21.35 -2.15
C ASN A 576 -18.00 -22.81 -1.70
N GLY A 577 -19.02 -23.42 -1.08
CA GLY A 577 -18.98 -24.81 -0.62
C GLY A 577 -18.30 -25.03 0.74
N VAL A 578 -17.79 -23.98 1.39
CA VAL A 578 -17.31 -24.08 2.77
C VAL A 578 -18.50 -24.27 3.72
N PRO A 579 -18.49 -25.32 4.57
CA PRO A 579 -19.54 -25.56 5.56
C PRO A 579 -19.60 -24.43 6.58
N MET A 580 -20.83 -24.12 7.03
CA MET A 580 -21.10 -23.15 8.08
C MET A 580 -21.69 -23.86 9.30
N ILE A 581 -21.26 -23.46 10.50
CA ILE A 581 -21.78 -23.96 11.77
C ILE A 581 -22.95 -23.10 12.24
N LYS A 582 -22.75 -21.78 12.27
CA LYS A 582 -23.71 -20.84 12.83
C LYS A 582 -23.64 -19.50 12.12
N ILE A 583 -24.78 -18.84 12.00
CA ILE A 583 -24.89 -17.49 11.45
C ILE A 583 -25.52 -16.58 12.49
N LYS A 584 -24.88 -15.44 12.70
CA LYS A 584 -25.33 -14.36 13.57
C LYS A 584 -25.34 -13.06 12.77
N GLN A 585 -26.12 -12.08 13.22
CA GLN A 585 -26.12 -10.73 12.67
C GLN A 585 -25.85 -9.72 13.77
N THR A 586 -25.02 -8.71 13.49
CA THR A 586 -24.79 -7.60 14.42
C THR A 586 -26.00 -6.66 14.41
N THR A 587 -26.41 -6.18 15.58
CA THR A 587 -27.61 -5.31 15.70
C THR A 587 -27.35 -3.86 15.37
N THR A 588 -26.07 -3.43 15.33
CA THR A 588 -25.69 -2.02 15.13
C THR A 588 -25.36 -1.69 13.68
N ALA A 589 -24.89 -2.67 12.91
CA ALA A 589 -24.30 -2.46 11.59
C ALA A 589 -24.81 -3.46 10.53
N GLU A 590 -25.64 -4.42 10.93
CA GLU A 590 -26.19 -5.46 10.06
C GLU A 590 -25.11 -6.27 9.32
N ASP A 591 -23.95 -6.45 9.96
CA ASP A 591 -22.88 -7.33 9.49
C ASP A 591 -23.26 -8.79 9.82
N LEU A 592 -23.01 -9.70 8.89
CA LEU A 592 -23.22 -11.13 9.11
C LEU A 592 -21.95 -11.79 9.62
N MET A 593 -22.06 -12.50 10.73
CA MET A 593 -21.00 -13.32 11.30
C MET A 593 -21.30 -14.80 11.06
N VAL A 594 -20.41 -15.47 10.35
CA VAL A 594 -20.51 -16.88 10.01
C VAL A 594 -19.38 -17.65 10.68
N GLU A 595 -19.76 -18.58 11.55
CA GLU A 595 -18.80 -19.53 12.10
C GLU A 595 -18.53 -20.67 11.10
N LEU A 596 -17.26 -20.92 10.83
CA LEU A 596 -16.74 -22.04 10.06
C LEU A 596 -16.16 -23.12 10.99
N PRO A 597 -16.06 -24.39 10.54
CA PRO A 597 -15.60 -25.49 11.40
C PRO A 597 -14.20 -25.38 12.00
N SER A 598 -13.32 -24.59 11.40
CA SER A 598 -11.99 -24.37 11.96
C SER A 598 -11.36 -23.07 11.47
N ALA A 599 -10.41 -22.57 12.26
CA ALA A 599 -9.51 -21.50 11.88
C ALA A 599 -8.77 -21.76 10.56
N LYS A 600 -8.44 -23.03 10.25
CA LYS A 600 -7.84 -23.40 8.97
C LYS A 600 -8.75 -23.06 7.79
N MET A 601 -10.04 -23.35 7.89
CA MET A 601 -11.00 -23.00 6.84
C MET A 601 -11.18 -21.49 6.67
N VAL A 602 -11.08 -20.73 7.77
CA VAL A 602 -11.04 -19.26 7.73
C VAL A 602 -9.81 -18.78 6.95
N ALA A 603 -8.61 -19.24 7.33
CA ALA A 603 -7.36 -18.82 6.71
C ALA A 603 -7.28 -19.21 5.23
N ASP A 604 -7.69 -20.43 4.86
CA ASP A 604 -7.62 -20.94 3.50
C ASP A 604 -8.79 -20.48 2.61
N PHE A 605 -9.78 -19.74 3.16
CA PHE A 605 -10.96 -19.29 2.43
C PHE A 605 -10.59 -18.51 1.15
N LYS A 606 -11.27 -18.82 0.04
CA LYS A 606 -11.09 -18.14 -1.24
C LYS A 606 -12.32 -17.29 -1.53
N PRO A 607 -12.30 -15.98 -1.20
CA PRO A 607 -13.48 -15.14 -1.31
C PRO A 607 -13.91 -14.94 -2.76
N GLN A 608 -15.20 -15.11 -3.02
CA GLN A 608 -15.85 -14.69 -4.26
C GLN A 608 -16.56 -13.37 -4.01
N PHE A 609 -15.86 -12.25 -4.19
CA PHE A 609 -16.36 -10.92 -3.79
C PHE A 609 -17.70 -10.55 -4.43
N ASP A 610 -17.97 -10.97 -5.68
CA ASP A 610 -19.26 -10.76 -6.34
C ASP A 610 -20.41 -11.45 -5.61
N HIS A 611 -20.17 -12.65 -5.06
CA HIS A 611 -21.17 -13.37 -4.27
C HIS A 611 -21.31 -12.76 -2.87
N ILE A 612 -20.20 -12.38 -2.23
CA ILE A 612 -20.22 -11.69 -0.93
C ILE A 612 -20.97 -10.36 -1.03
N LYS A 613 -20.79 -9.59 -2.12
CA LYS A 613 -21.48 -8.32 -2.38
C LYS A 613 -23.00 -8.49 -2.51
N ARG A 614 -23.48 -9.69 -2.87
CA ARG A 614 -24.91 -10.04 -2.96
C ARG A 614 -25.52 -10.51 -1.64
N CYS A 615 -24.72 -10.77 -0.61
CA CYS A 615 -25.25 -11.14 0.70
C CYS A 615 -26.13 -10.01 1.28
N PRO A 616 -27.19 -10.34 2.03
CA PRO A 616 -28.10 -9.36 2.64
C PRO A 616 -27.51 -8.73 3.91
N CYS A 617 -26.28 -8.23 3.81
CA CYS A 617 -25.56 -7.64 4.95
C CYS A 617 -24.70 -6.48 4.50
N ARG A 618 -24.25 -5.66 5.44
CA ARG A 618 -23.25 -4.62 5.15
C ARG A 618 -21.88 -5.24 4.89
N GLY A 619 -21.40 -6.09 5.82
CA GLY A 619 -20.17 -6.87 5.71
C GLY A 619 -20.36 -8.34 6.09
N LEU A 620 -19.44 -9.19 5.63
CA LEU A 620 -19.37 -10.60 5.97
C LEU A 620 -18.12 -10.85 6.83
N ILE A 621 -18.33 -11.33 8.05
CA ILE A 621 -17.31 -11.76 9.01
C ILE A 621 -17.33 -13.29 9.01
N ILE A 622 -16.21 -13.93 8.70
CA ILE A 622 -16.04 -15.37 8.92
C ILE A 622 -15.13 -15.59 10.11
N THR A 623 -15.43 -16.57 10.95
CA THR A 623 -14.63 -16.90 12.13
C THR A 623 -14.63 -18.40 12.39
N GLY A 624 -13.62 -18.91 13.10
CA GLY A 624 -13.50 -20.33 13.42
C GLY A 624 -12.54 -20.54 14.57
N ALA A 625 -12.81 -21.57 15.38
CA ALA A 625 -11.99 -21.90 16.53
C ALA A 625 -10.56 -22.22 16.09
N ALA A 626 -9.58 -21.64 16.77
CA ALA A 626 -8.18 -21.89 16.50
C ALA A 626 -7.72 -23.15 17.23
N PRO A 627 -6.80 -23.92 16.64
CA PRO A 627 -6.29 -25.11 17.30
C PRO A 627 -5.37 -24.69 18.46
N PRO A 628 -5.32 -25.45 19.59
CA PRO A 628 -4.58 -25.05 20.79
C PRO A 628 -3.12 -24.69 20.56
N GLU A 629 -2.45 -25.37 19.62
CA GLU A 629 -1.05 -25.17 19.25
C GLU A 629 -0.77 -23.84 18.53
N SER A 630 -1.82 -23.14 18.06
CA SER A 630 -1.66 -21.89 17.33
C SER A 630 -1.30 -20.69 18.21
N GLY A 631 -1.54 -20.77 19.53
CA GLY A 631 -1.43 -19.63 20.44
C GLY A 631 -2.56 -18.60 20.32
N PHE A 632 -3.60 -18.89 19.53
CA PHE A 632 -4.81 -18.07 19.37
C PHE A 632 -6.05 -18.87 19.80
N ASP A 633 -7.10 -18.16 20.17
CA ASP A 633 -8.40 -18.74 20.52
C ASP A 633 -9.31 -18.90 19.29
N PHE A 634 -9.26 -17.96 18.35
CA PHE A 634 -10.02 -18.02 17.10
C PHE A 634 -9.35 -17.22 15.99
N PHE A 635 -9.66 -17.61 14.74
CA PHE A 635 -9.31 -16.83 13.56
C PHE A 635 -10.51 -16.08 13.02
N SER A 636 -10.27 -14.97 12.34
CA SER A 636 -11.30 -14.18 11.65
C SER A 636 -10.82 -13.70 10.27
N ARG A 637 -11.76 -13.42 9.36
CA ARG A 637 -11.55 -12.60 8.15
C ARG A 637 -12.82 -11.79 7.89
N ILE A 638 -12.66 -10.57 7.39
CA ILE A 638 -13.76 -9.60 7.30
C ILE A 638 -13.79 -8.95 5.92
N PHE A 639 -14.97 -8.94 5.31
CA PHE A 639 -15.18 -8.53 3.92
C PHE A 639 -16.27 -7.46 3.82
N PHE A 640 -15.99 -6.34 3.15
CA PHE A 640 -16.94 -5.23 2.94
C PHE A 640 -17.10 -4.82 1.46
N PRO A 641 -17.27 -5.75 0.50
CA PRO A 641 -17.24 -5.40 -0.93
C PRO A 641 -18.35 -4.42 -1.36
N LYS A 642 -19.43 -4.27 -0.58
CA LYS A 642 -20.45 -3.23 -0.80
C LYS A 642 -19.96 -1.82 -0.50
N LEU A 643 -18.96 -1.68 0.38
CA LEU A 643 -18.34 -0.42 0.76
C LEU A 643 -17.07 -0.13 -0.07
N GLY A 644 -16.83 -0.90 -1.13
CA GLY A 644 -15.64 -0.77 -1.98
C GLY A 644 -14.37 -1.42 -1.42
N VAL A 645 -14.42 -1.99 -0.20
CA VAL A 645 -13.29 -2.69 0.43
C VAL A 645 -13.55 -4.19 0.40
N ASN A 646 -12.89 -4.89 -0.52
CA ASN A 646 -13.09 -6.34 -0.68
C ASN A 646 -12.81 -7.12 0.62
N GLU A 647 -11.66 -6.88 1.25
CA GLU A 647 -11.26 -7.48 2.52
C GLU A 647 -10.52 -6.44 3.37
N ASP A 648 -10.91 -6.32 4.64
CA ASP A 648 -10.22 -5.45 5.60
C ASP A 648 -8.99 -6.18 6.20
N PRO A 649 -7.81 -5.54 6.30
CA PRO A 649 -6.63 -6.20 6.84
C PRO A 649 -6.77 -6.63 8.30
N VAL A 650 -7.24 -5.72 9.17
CA VAL A 650 -7.52 -5.97 10.60
C VAL A 650 -8.65 -5.06 11.09
N CYS A 651 -9.81 -5.65 11.35
CA CYS A 651 -11.04 -4.93 11.65
C CYS A 651 -11.36 -5.02 13.15
N GLY A 652 -10.96 -4.02 13.92
CA GLY A 652 -11.25 -3.97 15.36
C GLY A 652 -12.76 -4.04 15.67
N SER A 653 -13.60 -3.38 14.87
CA SER A 653 -15.05 -3.32 15.12
C SER A 653 -15.77 -4.66 14.99
N ALA A 654 -15.30 -5.54 14.11
CA ALA A 654 -15.84 -6.91 14.05
C ALA A 654 -15.55 -7.69 15.33
N HIS A 655 -14.43 -7.40 16.00
CA HIS A 655 -14.04 -8.11 17.21
C HIS A 655 -14.89 -7.72 18.43
N TYR A 656 -15.54 -6.55 18.44
CA TYR A 656 -16.51 -6.19 19.48
C TYR A 656 -17.76 -7.09 19.46
N ALA A 657 -18.05 -7.73 18.32
CA ALA A 657 -19.12 -8.72 18.16
C ALA A 657 -18.61 -10.16 18.34
N LEU A 658 -17.38 -10.46 17.91
CA LEU A 658 -16.79 -11.80 18.03
C LEU A 658 -16.45 -12.18 19.48
N VAL A 659 -15.98 -11.23 20.28
CA VAL A 659 -15.59 -11.46 21.68
C VAL A 659 -16.74 -12.00 22.55
N PRO A 660 -17.93 -11.36 22.63
CA PRO A 660 -19.03 -11.91 23.41
C PRO A 660 -19.50 -13.28 22.89
N TYR A 661 -19.45 -13.50 21.57
CA TYR A 661 -19.80 -14.78 20.95
C TYR A 661 -18.85 -15.90 21.39
N TRP A 662 -17.54 -15.69 21.25
CA TRP A 662 -16.54 -16.67 21.66
C TRP A 662 -16.44 -16.82 23.17
N SER A 663 -16.76 -15.79 23.95
CA SER A 663 -16.88 -15.88 25.41
C SER A 663 -17.95 -16.84 25.86
N GLN A 664 -19.15 -16.77 25.28
CA GLN A 664 -20.21 -17.73 25.58
C GLN A 664 -19.82 -19.15 25.19
N LYS A 665 -19.07 -19.32 24.09
CA LYS A 665 -18.71 -20.63 23.55
C LYS A 665 -17.52 -21.29 24.26
N LEU A 666 -16.50 -20.51 24.63
CA LEU A 666 -15.26 -21.01 25.23
C LEU A 666 -15.22 -20.85 26.75
N GLY A 667 -16.15 -20.10 27.35
CA GLY A 667 -16.17 -19.84 28.79
C GLY A 667 -15.02 -18.96 29.27
N LYS A 668 -14.43 -18.15 28.38
CA LYS A 668 -13.28 -17.26 28.65
C LYS A 668 -13.68 -15.79 28.60
N ARG A 669 -12.84 -14.92 29.15
CA ARG A 669 -13.00 -13.45 29.09
C ARG A 669 -11.87 -12.76 28.34
N ASP A 670 -10.67 -13.35 28.35
CA ASP A 670 -9.50 -12.88 27.62
C ASP A 670 -9.27 -13.76 26.39
N PHE A 671 -8.94 -13.13 25.27
CA PHE A 671 -8.77 -13.78 23.97
C PHE A 671 -7.53 -13.25 23.26
N SER A 672 -6.82 -14.17 22.61
CA SER A 672 -5.85 -13.88 21.56
C SER A 672 -6.49 -14.25 20.22
N ALA A 673 -6.71 -13.26 19.34
CA ALA A 673 -7.33 -13.46 18.04
C ALA A 673 -6.36 -13.17 16.90
N TYR A 674 -6.45 -13.96 15.83
CA TYR A 674 -5.70 -13.72 14.60
C TYR A 674 -6.64 -13.44 13.43
N GLN A 675 -6.57 -12.23 12.86
CA GLN A 675 -7.27 -11.94 11.62
C GLN A 675 -6.42 -12.41 10.44
N ALA A 676 -6.84 -13.50 9.79
CA ALA A 676 -6.07 -14.20 8.76
C ALA A 676 -6.23 -13.58 7.36
N SER A 677 -6.17 -12.25 7.28
CA SER A 677 -6.06 -11.55 5.99
C SER A 677 -4.65 -11.78 5.38
N PRO A 678 -4.40 -11.39 4.11
CA PRO A 678 -3.06 -11.47 3.52
C PRO A 678 -1.99 -10.68 4.29
N ARG A 679 -2.37 -9.59 4.97
CA ARG A 679 -1.49 -8.86 5.89
C ARG A 679 -1.39 -9.57 7.22
N GLY A 680 -2.48 -10.14 7.74
CA GLY A 680 -2.49 -10.76 9.06
C GLY A 680 -2.49 -9.73 10.18
N GLY A 681 -3.12 -10.03 11.30
CA GLY A 681 -3.11 -9.12 12.46
C GLY A 681 -3.42 -9.82 13.76
N ILE A 682 -2.84 -9.31 14.84
CA ILE A 682 -2.96 -9.88 16.18
C ILE A 682 -3.76 -8.91 17.04
N LEU A 683 -4.83 -9.41 17.65
CA LEU A 683 -5.66 -8.65 18.58
C LEU A 683 -5.73 -9.39 19.92
N ASN A 684 -5.39 -8.70 21.00
CA ASN A 684 -5.61 -9.18 22.36
C ASN A 684 -6.84 -8.49 22.92
N LEU A 685 -7.82 -9.26 23.39
CA LEU A 685 -9.15 -8.75 23.68
C LEU A 685 -9.58 -9.22 25.08
N SER A 686 -10.21 -8.34 25.85
CA SER A 686 -10.81 -8.69 27.15
C SER A 686 -12.25 -8.23 27.21
N LEU A 687 -13.15 -9.10 27.66
CA LEU A 687 -14.57 -8.81 27.85
C LEU A 687 -14.86 -8.41 29.30
N ASP A 688 -15.30 -7.17 29.49
CA ASP A 688 -15.90 -6.69 30.74
C ASP A 688 -17.43 -6.84 30.65
N ASN A 689 -17.94 -7.95 31.18
CA ASN A 689 -19.37 -8.24 31.19
C ASN A 689 -20.17 -7.28 32.07
N GLU A 690 -19.58 -6.72 33.11
CA GLU A 690 -20.31 -5.82 34.03
C GLU A 690 -20.56 -4.48 33.35
N LYS A 691 -19.56 -3.97 32.63
CA LYS A 691 -19.66 -2.69 31.91
C LYS A 691 -20.15 -2.82 30.47
N GLN A 692 -20.32 -4.06 29.98
CA GLN A 692 -20.62 -4.35 28.57
C GLN A 692 -19.60 -3.73 27.61
N ARG A 693 -18.31 -3.91 27.91
CA ARG A 693 -17.20 -3.33 27.13
C ARG A 693 -16.20 -4.40 26.68
N VAL A 694 -15.57 -4.14 25.54
CA VAL A 694 -14.46 -4.90 25.00
C VAL A 694 -13.21 -4.03 25.04
N LEU A 695 -12.25 -4.44 25.86
CA LEU A 695 -10.91 -3.86 25.87
C LEU A 695 -10.13 -4.50 24.72
N LEU A 696 -9.63 -3.68 23.82
CA LEU A 696 -8.93 -4.10 22.62
C LEU A 696 -7.49 -3.60 22.69
N ARG A 697 -6.55 -4.54 22.71
CA ARG A 697 -5.12 -4.32 22.86
C ARG A 697 -4.39 -4.73 21.58
N GLY A 698 -3.54 -3.85 21.08
CA GLY A 698 -2.72 -4.10 19.91
C GLY A 698 -1.39 -3.40 19.98
N LYS A 699 -0.45 -3.86 19.15
CA LYS A 699 0.82 -3.18 18.87
C LYS A 699 0.70 -2.41 17.57
N ALA A 700 1.62 -1.48 17.36
CA ALA A 700 1.74 -0.78 16.10
C ALA A 700 3.21 -0.54 15.75
N VAL A 701 3.46 -0.32 14.45
CA VAL A 701 4.78 -0.05 13.90
C VAL A 701 4.69 1.11 12.91
N THR A 702 5.43 2.18 13.15
CA THR A 702 5.66 3.21 12.13
C THR A 702 6.53 2.66 11.00
N VAL A 703 6.03 2.78 9.77
CA VAL A 703 6.66 2.26 8.54
C VAL A 703 7.26 3.39 7.71
N MET A 704 6.60 4.55 7.69
CA MET A 704 7.05 5.74 6.99
C MET A 704 6.76 6.98 7.82
N GLU A 705 7.62 7.98 7.70
CA GLU A 705 7.50 9.32 8.29
C GLU A 705 7.69 10.38 7.21
N GLY A 706 7.04 11.53 7.34
CA GLY A 706 7.15 12.61 6.37
C GLY A 706 6.26 13.80 6.68
N SER A 707 6.07 14.67 5.71
CA SER A 707 5.27 15.89 5.80
C SER A 707 4.38 16.03 4.56
N VAL A 708 3.25 16.71 4.73
CA VAL A 708 2.38 17.14 3.62
C VAL A 708 2.78 18.57 3.27
N LEU A 709 3.09 18.82 1.99
CA LEU A 709 3.61 20.11 1.50
C LEU A 709 2.53 21.03 0.92
N ALA A 710 1.31 20.50 0.73
CA ALA A 710 0.23 21.13 -0.04
C ALA A 710 -0.86 21.79 0.82
#